data_AF-V9HZX2-F1
#
_entry.id   AF-V9HZX2-F1
#
_cell.length_a   1.000
_cell.length_b   1.000
_cell.length_c   1.000
_cell.angle_alpha   90.00
_cell.angle_beta   90.00
_cell.angle_gamma   90.00
#
_symmetry.space_group_name_H-M   'P 1'
#
loop_
_entity.id
_entity.type
_entity.pdbx_description
1 polymer ?
#
loop_
_entity_poly.entity_id
_entity_poly.type
_entity_poly.pdbx_seq_one_letter_code
_entity_poly.pdbx_strand_id
1 'polypeptide(L)'
;MHLLVLRDAVIHGEAWGYSSVTVDGFYNRQVSLIDAYTEHCMSFYRQGLQDLRNRGNWNAFNNYRRNMTIALLDIISLFSNYDGRVYRTSTPMQLTREVYTEPISNNNWGNLGLTAAQFQQVENDLIRPPSLFSIFNGATMEAAQLFVGGSGPVHTIQRFYIRSRTSGPNSGHSTSPWIGRLNFPTPSQTFNLDLNTNEEIFRISSIASTYSTGSGFGNLISGLNQVLFFSTLGLFDTRVTDFNLDTPFRIVEKESHLPGRTNTVRPGPMDYSHRLSWISATSAGLLSSSSMVPAYGWTHISAERTNQLLPDRITQFPAVKSLALGGTGSTVARVISGPGHTGGALIAMSGHSALEMRFNSPSRQKYHIRIRFVNDFNDVNCRIDSITIPINSVPFVMPGSRASVNPNLSVRDFRYVTVPGEFEVPSTSYGHDLLLETLNGTGTCLIDKIEFIPVNSTTLEYEGKQNLEKAKKAVDNLFTNNGREALKVDTMDYDVDQAANLVECVPEELYTKEKMILLDEVKHAKQLSASRNLIQNGNFEFYTDEWTTSNNVSIQADNPIFKGNYLKMPGARETGGDTTRFPTYVLQKIDESKLKPYTRYKARGFVGSSHNVRLIVERYGKEVDVILNVRNDLALNTVAPFRIEVNQCQSQTYPIIRDGCLTNVIDTNYYEGAQSGHANFKKEHGMCHQSHQFDFHIDTGEVHLNKNPGIWVLFKISSPEGHATLDNIELIEDGPLVGESLTLVKKREKKWKNEMGTRWLQTKEVYEKAKGEIDALFTDAQDQYLKFDTNLSHIISAEHLVQSTPYVYNKWLSDMPGMNYDIYTELEHRITQAYSLYERRNIIKNGDFDHDLNHWHATPHAKVQQIDGTAVLVIPNWSSNVSQNVCLENNRGYVLRVTAKKEDMGKGYVTISDCNGNQETLTFTSCANYVSNEITNEQSEYPFSQEMNEQRCYNPNETINGQRNYVTRTIDFFPDTDQVRIDIGETEGIFKVESVELICMKSQ
;
A
#
# COMPACT_ATOMS: atom_id res chain seq x y z
N MET A 1 44.96 0.46 4.83
CA MET A 1 45.46 -0.90 4.53
C MET A 1 44.43 -1.98 4.83
N HIS A 2 44.03 -2.24 6.08
CA HIS A 2 43.06 -3.31 6.39
C HIS A 2 41.75 -3.21 5.58
N LEU A 3 41.16 -2.01 5.48
CA LEU A 3 39.96 -1.77 4.68
C LEU A 3 40.13 -2.05 3.18
N LEU A 4 41.34 -1.86 2.64
CA LEU A 4 41.66 -2.14 1.23
C LEU A 4 41.75 -3.64 0.98
N VAL A 5 42.39 -4.40 1.88
CA VAL A 5 42.46 -5.87 1.75
C VAL A 5 41.05 -6.48 1.88
N LEU A 6 40.22 -5.97 2.79
CA LEU A 6 38.82 -6.36 2.88
C LEU A 6 38.05 -6.02 1.60
N ARG A 7 38.31 -4.85 1.00
CA ARG A 7 37.72 -4.46 -0.29
C ARG A 7 38.06 -5.48 -1.37
N ASP A 8 39.33 -5.87 -1.47
CA ASP A 8 39.78 -6.84 -2.48
C ASP A 8 39.12 -8.20 -2.25
N ALA A 9 38.99 -8.64 -0.99
CA ALA A 9 38.24 -9.85 -0.65
C ALA A 9 36.75 -9.76 -0.98
N VAL A 10 36.13 -8.58 -0.88
CA VAL A 10 34.72 -8.35 -1.27
C VAL A 10 34.56 -8.38 -2.80
N ILE A 11 35.49 -7.78 -3.54
CA ILE A 11 35.39 -7.67 -5.01
C ILE A 11 35.83 -8.96 -5.71
N HIS A 12 36.89 -9.60 -5.22
CA HIS A 12 37.55 -10.72 -5.88
C HIS A 12 37.46 -12.05 -5.11
N GLY A 13 36.87 -12.07 -3.92
CA GLY A 13 36.88 -13.24 -3.04
C GLY A 13 36.28 -14.49 -3.67
N GLU A 14 35.18 -14.36 -4.43
CA GLU A 14 34.60 -15.48 -5.18
C GLU A 14 35.59 -16.04 -6.22
N ALA A 15 36.30 -15.16 -6.94
CA ALA A 15 37.32 -15.57 -7.91
C ALA A 15 38.55 -16.21 -7.26
N TRP A 16 38.81 -15.90 -5.99
CA TRP A 16 39.86 -16.55 -5.18
C TRP A 16 39.40 -17.88 -4.56
N GLY A 17 38.13 -18.28 -4.74
CA GLY A 17 37.59 -19.55 -4.24
C GLY A 17 36.88 -19.46 -2.88
N TYR A 18 36.62 -18.26 -2.35
CA TYR A 18 35.78 -18.10 -1.15
C TYR A 18 34.29 -18.29 -1.48
N SER A 19 33.53 -18.87 -0.56
CA SER A 19 32.07 -18.96 -0.68
C SER A 19 31.40 -17.59 -0.53
N SER A 20 30.21 -17.42 -1.12
CA SER A 20 29.41 -16.19 -1.03
C SER A 20 29.16 -15.76 0.43
N VAL A 21 28.85 -16.70 1.32
CA VAL A 21 28.69 -16.45 2.76
C VAL A 21 29.96 -15.87 3.40
N THR A 22 31.13 -16.33 2.97
CA THR A 22 32.41 -15.82 3.48
C THR A 22 32.67 -14.40 2.96
N VAL A 23 32.37 -14.15 1.67
CA VAL A 23 32.47 -12.82 1.05
C VAL A 23 31.49 -11.83 1.70
N ASP A 24 30.27 -12.26 2.01
CA ASP A 24 29.28 -11.49 2.78
C ASP A 24 29.81 -11.17 4.19
N GLY A 25 30.47 -12.14 4.84
CA GLY A 25 31.16 -11.94 6.11
C GLY A 25 32.26 -10.89 6.04
N PHE A 26 33.09 -10.91 4.99
CA PHE A 26 34.10 -9.87 4.75
C PHE A 26 33.47 -8.51 4.51
N TYR A 27 32.37 -8.44 3.76
CA TYR A 27 31.64 -7.20 3.49
C TYR A 27 31.06 -6.58 4.76
N ASN A 28 30.35 -7.36 5.56
CA ASN A 28 29.77 -6.89 6.82
C ASN A 28 30.86 -6.38 7.79
N ARG A 29 31.99 -7.09 7.84
CA ARG A 29 33.16 -6.66 8.60
C ARG A 29 33.75 -5.36 8.04
N GLN A 30 33.84 -5.23 6.72
CA GLN A 30 34.37 -4.04 6.06
C GLN A 30 33.54 -2.79 6.41
N VAL A 31 32.22 -2.83 6.19
CA VAL A 31 31.32 -1.70 6.46
C VAL A 31 31.35 -1.29 7.93
N SER A 32 31.37 -2.28 8.84
CA SER A 32 31.48 -2.02 10.28
C SER A 32 32.80 -1.33 10.65
N LEU A 33 33.92 -1.77 10.06
CA LEU A 33 35.25 -1.21 10.33
C LEU A 33 35.49 0.16 9.66
N ILE A 34 34.84 0.46 8.53
CA ILE A 34 34.87 1.81 7.93
C ILE A 34 34.42 2.83 8.97
N ASP A 35 33.29 2.58 9.64
CA ASP A 35 32.76 3.44 10.68
C ASP A 35 33.66 3.46 11.92
N ALA A 36 34.01 2.28 12.46
CA ALA A 36 34.82 2.19 13.68
C ALA A 36 36.19 2.86 13.56
N TYR A 37 36.87 2.71 12.42
CA TYR A 37 38.16 3.37 12.18
C TYR A 37 38.02 4.87 11.99
N THR A 38 36.96 5.31 11.32
CA THR A 38 36.70 6.75 11.15
C THR A 38 36.45 7.39 12.51
N GLU A 39 35.58 6.82 13.35
CA GLU A 39 35.27 7.35 14.67
C GLU A 39 36.47 7.33 15.61
N HIS A 40 37.28 6.27 15.58
CA HIS A 40 38.52 6.21 16.32
C HIS A 40 39.44 7.38 15.94
N CYS A 41 39.74 7.55 14.65
CA CYS A 41 40.57 8.64 14.16
C CYS A 41 40.01 10.03 14.52
N MET A 42 38.70 10.22 14.35
CA MET A 42 38.03 11.49 14.64
C MET A 42 38.06 11.85 16.12
N SER A 43 37.89 10.87 17.02
CA SER A 43 37.93 11.10 18.47
C SER A 43 39.28 11.65 18.94
N PHE A 44 40.39 11.01 18.52
CA PHE A 44 41.75 11.45 18.85
C PHE A 44 42.09 12.79 18.21
N TYR A 45 41.66 13.03 16.97
CA TYR A 45 41.83 14.32 16.31
C TYR A 45 41.14 15.45 17.09
N ARG A 46 39.87 15.27 17.46
CA ARG A 46 39.11 16.28 18.23
C ARG A 46 39.72 16.51 19.61
N GLN A 47 40.17 15.46 20.28
CA GLN A 47 40.83 15.56 21.57
C GLN A 47 42.12 16.38 21.48
N GLY A 48 43.03 16.03 20.56
CA GLY A 48 44.29 16.76 20.39
C GLY A 48 44.08 18.23 19.99
N LEU A 49 43.08 18.50 19.16
CA LEU A 49 42.72 19.86 18.76
C LEU A 49 42.21 20.68 19.97
N GLN A 50 41.37 20.08 20.82
CA GLN A 50 40.85 20.73 22.03
C GLN A 50 41.97 20.99 23.06
N ASP A 51 42.88 20.03 23.25
CA ASP A 51 44.02 20.17 24.17
C ASP A 51 44.93 21.34 23.76
N LEU A 52 45.18 21.49 22.46
CA LEU A 52 45.99 22.60 21.93
C LEU A 52 45.27 23.94 22.02
N ARG A 53 43.94 23.96 21.83
CA ARG A 53 43.12 25.16 22.01
C ARG A 53 43.21 25.68 23.44
N ASN A 54 43.14 24.79 24.42
CA ASN A 54 43.22 25.12 25.85
C ASN A 54 44.59 25.72 26.25
N ARG A 55 45.65 25.47 25.47
CA ARG A 55 46.99 26.04 25.70
C ARG A 55 47.15 27.48 25.17
N GLY A 56 46.19 28.00 24.41
CA GLY A 56 46.20 29.39 23.93
C GLY A 56 47.20 29.71 22.81
N ASN A 57 47.99 28.75 22.34
CA ASN A 57 48.91 28.93 21.21
C ASN A 57 48.22 28.57 19.89
N TRP A 58 47.84 29.59 19.11
CA TRP A 58 47.12 29.40 17.85
C TRP A 58 47.97 28.74 16.77
N ASN A 59 49.27 29.03 16.68
CA ASN A 59 50.12 28.44 15.65
C ASN A 59 50.28 26.92 15.87
N ALA A 60 50.49 26.48 17.12
CA ALA A 60 50.53 25.06 17.46
C ALA A 60 49.20 24.35 17.15
N PHE A 61 48.07 24.98 17.50
CA PHE A 61 46.73 24.50 17.16
C PHE A 61 46.52 24.36 15.64
N ASN A 62 46.86 25.39 14.87
CA ASN A 62 46.71 25.36 13.41
C ASN A 62 47.67 24.36 12.74
N ASN A 63 48.91 24.23 13.26
CA ASN A 63 49.87 23.25 12.78
C ASN A 63 49.36 21.81 13.00
N TYR A 64 48.80 21.52 14.17
CA TYR A 64 48.17 20.23 14.41
C TYR A 64 46.97 20.00 13.48
N ARG A 65 46.06 20.98 13.36
CA ARG A 65 44.93 20.93 12.42
C ARG A 65 45.41 20.59 11.02
N ARG A 66 46.30 21.40 10.43
CA ARG A 66 46.82 21.19 9.08
C ARG A 66 47.49 19.82 8.91
N ASN A 67 48.41 19.48 9.80
CA ASN A 67 49.21 18.27 9.65
C ASN A 67 48.33 17.02 9.81
N MET A 68 47.39 17.02 10.76
CA MET A 68 46.44 15.91 10.93
C MET A 68 45.37 15.89 9.85
N THR A 69 44.97 17.03 9.27
CA THR A 69 44.12 17.02 8.08
C THR A 69 44.80 16.25 6.96
N ILE A 70 46.07 16.57 6.66
CA ILE A 70 46.81 15.94 5.56
C ILE A 70 47.14 14.47 5.86
N ALA A 71 47.60 14.17 7.08
CA ALA A 71 48.09 12.83 7.43
C ALA A 71 46.98 11.85 7.88
N LEU A 72 45.80 12.35 8.28
CA LEU A 72 44.73 11.54 8.85
C LEU A 72 43.39 11.80 8.16
N LEU A 73 42.88 13.03 8.16
CA LEU A 73 41.52 13.32 7.70
C LEU A 73 41.33 13.10 6.19
N ASP A 74 42.33 13.47 5.40
CA ASP A 74 42.35 13.23 3.96
C ASP A 74 42.29 11.73 3.66
N ILE A 75 42.94 10.88 4.47
CA ILE A 75 42.93 9.43 4.31
C ILE A 75 41.58 8.83 4.71
N ILE A 76 41.05 9.17 5.89
CA ILE A 76 39.77 8.60 6.34
C ILE A 76 38.59 9.05 5.48
N SER A 77 38.70 10.21 4.82
CA SER A 77 37.67 10.65 3.87
C SER A 77 37.50 9.71 2.67
N LEU A 78 38.55 8.96 2.31
CA LEU A 78 38.51 7.95 1.26
C LEU A 78 37.80 6.66 1.70
N PHE A 79 37.59 6.44 3.00
CA PHE A 79 37.09 5.16 3.51
C PHE A 79 35.69 4.82 2.99
N SER A 80 34.82 5.81 2.78
CA SER A 80 33.51 5.56 2.17
C SER A 80 33.63 4.97 0.76
N ASN A 81 34.68 5.34 0.02
CA ASN A 81 34.94 4.85 -1.32
C ASN A 81 35.57 3.43 -1.32
N TYR A 82 35.86 2.86 -0.14
CA TYR A 82 36.37 1.50 -0.04
C TYR A 82 35.29 0.45 0.05
N ASP A 83 34.01 0.82 0.22
CA ASP A 83 32.90 -0.15 0.15
C ASP A 83 32.94 -0.87 -1.22
N GLY A 84 33.26 -2.17 -1.18
CA GLY A 84 33.48 -2.98 -2.39
C GLY A 84 32.21 -3.28 -3.17
N ARG A 85 31.02 -3.04 -2.60
CA ARG A 85 29.72 -3.19 -3.29
C ARG A 85 29.25 -1.88 -3.92
N VAL A 86 29.52 -0.76 -3.26
CA VAL A 86 29.10 0.56 -3.71
C VAL A 86 30.09 1.16 -4.72
N TYR A 87 31.40 0.90 -4.58
CA TYR A 87 32.47 1.42 -5.43
C TYR A 87 33.42 0.32 -5.91
N ARG A 88 32.95 -0.46 -6.88
CA ARG A 88 33.73 -1.55 -7.51
C ARG A 88 34.91 -1.04 -8.34
N THR A 89 34.70 0.04 -9.08
CA THR A 89 35.74 0.69 -9.89
C THR A 89 36.38 1.86 -9.13
N SER A 90 37.51 2.33 -9.64
CA SER A 90 38.19 3.49 -9.06
C SER A 90 37.30 4.73 -9.17
N THR A 91 36.96 5.34 -8.04
CA THR A 91 36.15 6.56 -7.95
C THR A 91 37.02 7.71 -7.43
N PRO A 92 37.42 8.67 -8.28
CA PRO A 92 38.20 9.82 -7.84
C PRO A 92 37.40 10.67 -6.83
N MET A 93 37.99 10.92 -5.66
CA MET A 93 37.44 11.82 -4.65
C MET A 93 38.12 13.19 -4.75
N GLN A 94 37.34 14.24 -4.50
CA GLN A 94 37.81 15.61 -4.46
C GLN A 94 37.81 16.16 -3.04
N LEU A 95 39.00 16.40 -2.48
CA LEU A 95 39.20 17.05 -1.18
C LEU A 95 39.07 18.58 -1.32
N THR A 96 37.94 19.14 -0.88
CA THR A 96 37.63 20.58 -1.00
C THR A 96 37.99 21.39 0.23
N ARG A 97 38.43 20.75 1.33
CA ARG A 97 38.88 21.45 2.55
C ARG A 97 40.05 22.40 2.31
N GLU A 98 40.05 23.50 3.05
CA GLU A 98 41.16 24.46 3.10
C GLU A 98 42.05 24.17 4.31
N VAL A 99 43.37 24.24 4.13
CA VAL A 99 44.36 24.19 5.20
C VAL A 99 45.23 25.43 5.16
N TYR A 100 45.69 25.90 6.33
CA TYR A 100 46.41 27.17 6.42
C TYR A 100 47.88 26.95 6.80
N THR A 101 48.80 27.54 6.03
CA THR A 101 50.22 27.60 6.43
C THR A 101 50.39 28.52 7.63
N GLU A 102 51.57 28.47 8.25
CA GLU A 102 51.86 29.35 9.37
C GLU A 102 51.72 30.83 8.98
N PRO A 103 51.21 31.68 9.87
CA PRO A 103 51.12 33.10 9.59
C PRO A 103 52.52 33.74 9.44
N ILE A 104 52.60 34.76 8.57
CA ILE A 104 53.84 35.44 8.19
C ILE A 104 54.17 36.51 9.23
N SER A 105 54.77 36.06 10.32
CA SER A 105 55.29 36.88 11.42
C SER A 105 56.49 36.18 12.06
N ASN A 106 57.21 36.88 12.94
CA ASN A 106 58.33 36.32 13.69
C ASN A 106 57.90 35.20 14.67
N ASN A 107 58.88 34.46 15.17
CA ASN A 107 58.66 33.34 16.10
C ASN A 107 58.04 33.77 17.44
N ASN A 108 58.06 35.07 17.78
CA ASN A 108 57.45 35.57 19.01
C ASN A 108 55.92 35.63 18.88
N TRP A 109 55.39 36.08 17.72
CA TRP A 109 53.94 36.10 17.50
C TRP A 109 53.35 34.68 17.49
N GLY A 110 54.03 33.73 16.85
CA GLY A 110 53.60 32.33 16.79
C GLY A 110 53.59 31.59 18.14
N ASN A 111 54.26 32.13 19.16
CA ASN A 111 54.34 31.55 20.51
C ASN A 111 53.56 32.35 21.57
N LEU A 112 52.75 33.32 21.16
CA LEU A 112 51.92 34.07 22.09
C LEU A 112 50.92 33.15 22.80
N GLY A 113 50.90 33.22 24.13
CA GLY A 113 49.85 32.63 24.96
C GLY A 113 48.60 33.51 24.92
N LEU A 114 47.81 33.39 23.86
CA LEU A 114 46.63 34.23 23.65
C LEU A 114 45.56 33.94 24.71
N THR A 115 44.87 34.99 25.17
CA THR A 115 43.63 34.80 25.95
C THR A 115 42.57 34.13 25.07
N ALA A 116 41.56 33.50 25.68
CA ALA A 116 40.49 32.83 24.93
C ALA A 116 39.79 33.75 23.92
N ALA A 117 39.54 35.01 24.28
CA ALA A 117 38.94 36.00 23.38
C ALA A 117 39.87 36.37 22.21
N GLN A 118 41.16 36.57 22.48
CA GLN A 118 42.15 36.84 21.43
C GLN A 118 42.35 35.65 20.50
N PHE A 119 42.41 34.44 21.05
CA PHE A 119 42.48 33.21 20.26
C PHE A 119 41.29 33.10 19.31
N GLN A 120 40.07 33.34 19.82
CA GLN A 120 38.86 33.29 18.99
C GLN A 120 38.86 34.37 17.91
N GLN A 121 39.37 35.57 18.21
CA GLN A 121 39.54 36.62 17.21
C GLN A 121 40.54 36.19 16.12
N VAL A 122 41.70 35.65 16.48
CA VAL A 122 42.70 35.15 15.51
C VAL A 122 42.10 34.03 14.66
N GLU A 123 41.35 33.10 15.26
CA GLU A 123 40.68 32.03 14.53
C GLU A 123 39.64 32.58 13.53
N ASN A 124 38.83 33.56 13.92
CA ASN A 124 37.85 34.20 13.05
C ASN A 124 38.50 35.04 11.93
N ASP A 125 39.63 35.70 12.21
CA ASP A 125 40.33 36.55 11.25
C ASP A 125 41.11 35.72 10.22
N LEU A 126 41.78 34.67 10.68
CA LEU A 126 42.69 33.88 9.85
C LEU A 126 42.02 32.73 9.12
N ILE A 127 40.91 32.20 9.63
CA ILE A 127 40.19 31.08 9.01
C ILE A 127 38.95 31.59 8.30
N ARG A 128 38.86 31.30 7.00
CA ARG A 128 37.71 31.68 6.20
C ARG A 128 36.47 30.94 6.72
N PRO A 129 35.33 31.63 6.92
CA PRO A 129 34.07 30.97 7.23
C PRO A 129 33.69 29.96 6.12
N PRO A 130 32.94 28.89 6.44
CA PRO A 130 32.49 27.93 5.44
C PRO A 130 31.81 28.60 4.25
N SER A 131 32.31 28.35 3.05
CA SER A 131 31.79 28.92 1.81
C SER A 131 31.74 27.87 0.70
N LEU A 132 31.04 28.20 -0.39
CA LEU A 132 31.19 27.43 -1.63
C LEU A 132 32.66 27.41 -2.06
N PHE A 133 33.05 26.34 -2.72
CA PHE A 133 34.39 26.17 -3.24
C PHE A 133 34.68 27.24 -4.30
N SER A 134 35.83 27.90 -4.17
CA SER A 134 36.26 28.96 -5.06
C SER A 134 37.72 28.79 -5.44
N ILE A 135 38.05 29.12 -6.68
CA ILE A 135 39.40 29.05 -7.23
C ILE A 135 40.03 30.44 -7.16
N PHE A 136 41.19 30.57 -6.53
CA PHE A 136 41.91 31.84 -6.48
C PHE A 136 42.30 32.28 -7.90
N ASN A 137 42.00 33.53 -8.25
CA ASN A 137 42.24 34.09 -9.59
C ASN A 137 43.20 35.28 -9.57
N GLY A 138 43.42 35.89 -8.42
CA GLY A 138 44.28 37.06 -8.30
C GLY A 138 43.98 37.87 -7.04
N ALA A 139 44.76 38.91 -6.82
CA ALA A 139 44.54 39.83 -5.71
C ALA A 139 45.04 41.24 -6.05
N THR A 140 44.34 42.24 -5.54
CA THR A 140 44.88 43.60 -5.41
C THR A 140 45.42 43.76 -3.99
N MET A 141 46.62 44.33 -3.89
CA MET A 141 47.32 44.56 -2.63
C MET A 141 47.63 46.04 -2.50
N GLU A 142 47.39 46.60 -1.32
CA GLU A 142 47.69 48.00 -1.07
C GLU A 142 48.69 48.14 0.07
N ALA A 143 49.67 49.02 -0.15
CA ALA A 143 50.74 49.29 0.78
C ALA A 143 50.61 50.70 1.38
N ALA A 144 50.98 50.83 2.65
CA ALA A 144 51.19 52.11 3.30
C ALA A 144 52.40 52.10 4.23
N GLN A 145 52.73 53.29 4.68
CA GLN A 145 53.72 53.51 5.72
C GLN A 145 53.20 53.04 7.07
N LEU A 146 54.01 52.20 7.72
CA LEU A 146 53.88 51.76 9.08
C LEU A 146 54.94 52.48 9.91
N PHE A 147 54.51 53.25 10.91
CA PHE A 147 55.44 53.96 11.80
C PHE A 147 55.94 53.02 12.89
N VAL A 148 57.26 52.85 12.94
CA VAL A 148 57.94 52.01 13.92
C VAL A 148 58.88 52.90 14.73
N GLY A 149 58.62 53.01 16.04
CA GLY A 149 59.36 53.91 16.93
C GLY A 149 60.88 53.72 16.84
N GLY A 150 61.62 54.83 16.72
CA GLY A 150 63.08 54.87 16.62
C GLY A 150 63.68 54.47 15.26
N SER A 151 62.93 53.85 14.34
CA SER A 151 63.45 53.30 13.06
C SER A 151 62.92 54.00 11.79
N GLY A 152 62.01 54.97 11.92
CA GLY A 152 61.38 55.67 10.79
C GLY A 152 60.20 54.91 10.15
N PRO A 153 59.54 55.48 9.13
CA PRO A 153 58.42 54.84 8.44
C PRO A 153 58.88 53.68 7.54
N VAL A 154 58.20 52.54 7.63
CA VAL A 154 58.46 51.34 6.81
C VAL A 154 57.25 51.09 5.90
N HIS A 155 57.47 50.95 4.60
CA HIS A 155 56.39 50.59 3.67
C HIS A 155 56.07 49.11 3.79
N THR A 156 54.80 48.80 4.06
CA THR A 156 54.31 47.42 4.14
C THR A 156 53.00 47.30 3.39
N ILE A 157 52.75 46.14 2.80
CA ILE A 157 51.42 45.72 2.35
C ILE A 157 50.54 45.63 3.59
N GLN A 158 49.32 46.17 3.51
CA GLN A 158 48.44 46.43 4.64
C GLN A 158 47.03 45.86 4.47
N ARG A 159 46.62 45.58 3.22
CA ARG A 159 45.36 44.92 2.92
C ARG A 159 45.35 44.23 1.56
N PHE A 160 44.46 43.25 1.42
CA PHE A 160 44.24 42.44 0.23
C PHE A 160 42.78 42.50 -0.22
N TYR A 161 42.57 42.50 -1.53
CA TYR A 161 41.26 42.34 -2.17
C TYR A 161 41.35 41.15 -3.14
N ILE A 162 40.75 40.03 -2.76
CA ILE A 162 40.92 38.75 -3.45
C ILE A 162 39.88 38.63 -4.56
N ARG A 163 40.33 38.22 -5.74
CA ARG A 163 39.49 37.82 -6.86
C ARG A 163 39.48 36.29 -6.96
N SER A 164 38.29 35.70 -7.05
CA SER A 164 38.09 34.26 -7.15
C SER A 164 37.13 33.91 -8.29
N ARG A 165 37.14 32.64 -8.71
CA ARG A 165 36.20 32.05 -9.67
C ARG A 165 35.42 30.91 -9.02
N THR A 166 34.18 30.68 -9.43
CA THR A 166 33.42 29.48 -9.02
C THR A 166 33.93 28.25 -9.76
N SER A 167 33.71 27.06 -9.22
CA SER A 167 34.02 25.80 -9.92
C SER A 167 33.04 25.51 -11.05
N GLY A 168 33.55 24.85 -12.09
CA GLY A 168 32.75 24.41 -13.23
C GLY A 168 32.95 25.23 -14.52
N PRO A 169 32.32 24.82 -15.62
CA PRO A 169 32.34 25.54 -16.88
C PRO A 169 31.64 26.90 -16.76
N ASN A 170 32.10 27.89 -17.54
CA ASN A 170 31.61 29.28 -17.50
C ASN A 170 31.61 29.86 -16.07
N SER A 171 32.73 29.71 -15.36
CA SER A 171 32.91 30.13 -13.96
C SER A 171 32.55 31.60 -13.75
N GLY A 172 31.72 31.88 -12.75
CA GLY A 172 31.41 33.23 -12.29
C GLY A 172 32.60 33.83 -11.52
N HIS A 173 32.73 35.15 -11.56
CA HIS A 173 33.73 35.88 -10.78
C HIS A 173 33.15 36.37 -9.47
N SER A 174 33.92 36.24 -8.39
CA SER A 174 33.58 36.75 -7.06
C SER A 174 34.77 37.49 -6.46
N THR A 175 34.48 38.45 -5.59
CA THR A 175 35.50 39.23 -4.90
C THR A 175 35.28 39.22 -3.39
N SER A 176 36.38 39.28 -2.63
CA SER A 176 36.32 39.42 -1.18
C SER A 176 36.04 40.87 -0.78
N PRO A 177 35.57 41.13 0.45
CA PRO A 177 35.84 42.41 1.12
C PRO A 177 37.35 42.67 1.23
N TRP A 178 37.75 43.89 1.53
CA TRP A 178 39.15 44.16 1.90
C TRP A 178 39.52 43.41 3.18
N ILE A 179 40.66 42.72 3.16
CA ILE A 179 41.17 41.89 4.26
C ILE A 179 42.44 42.55 4.79
N GLY A 180 42.53 42.79 6.09
CA GLY A 180 43.62 43.54 6.72
C GLY A 180 43.13 44.89 7.25
N ARG A 181 43.93 45.94 7.10
CA ARG A 181 43.62 47.26 7.67
C ARG A 181 42.51 47.97 6.87
N LEU A 182 41.31 48.07 7.47
CA LEU A 182 40.14 48.70 6.84
C LEU A 182 40.15 50.24 6.90
N ASN A 183 40.58 50.82 8.01
CA ASN A 183 40.67 52.27 8.21
C ASN A 183 42.04 52.78 7.75
N PHE A 184 42.07 53.31 6.52
CA PHE A 184 43.30 53.51 5.76
C PHE A 184 43.31 54.86 5.01
N PRO A 185 44.35 55.71 5.17
CA PRO A 185 44.56 56.89 4.31
C PRO A 185 45.00 56.46 2.90
N THR A 186 45.09 57.36 1.92
CA THR A 186 45.46 57.01 0.52
C THR A 186 46.66 56.05 0.43
N PRO A 187 46.57 54.93 -0.33
CA PRO A 187 47.67 53.97 -0.46
C PRO A 187 48.92 54.64 -1.02
N SER A 188 50.07 54.26 -0.46
CA SER A 188 51.37 54.67 -1.00
C SER A 188 51.68 53.96 -2.33
N GLN A 189 51.26 52.70 -2.46
CA GLN A 189 51.39 51.88 -3.66
C GLN A 189 50.26 50.84 -3.73
N THR A 190 49.87 50.48 -4.95
CA THR A 190 48.89 49.42 -5.22
C THR A 190 49.50 48.41 -6.20
N PHE A 191 49.46 47.13 -5.85
CA PHE A 191 49.93 46.02 -6.67
C PHE A 191 48.75 45.17 -7.14
N ASN A 192 48.85 44.63 -8.36
CA ASN A 192 47.88 43.71 -8.92
C ASN A 192 48.56 42.39 -9.27
N LEU A 193 48.05 41.30 -8.71
CA LEU A 193 48.38 39.94 -9.07
C LEU A 193 47.26 39.39 -9.94
N ASP A 194 47.56 39.19 -11.22
CA ASP A 194 46.62 38.63 -12.20
C ASP A 194 47.13 37.30 -12.72
N LEU A 195 46.31 36.27 -12.52
CA LEU A 195 46.57 34.91 -13.00
C LEU A 195 45.81 34.64 -14.29
N ASN A 196 46.46 33.93 -15.21
CA ASN A 196 45.78 33.39 -16.37
C ASN A 196 44.82 32.25 -15.96
N THR A 197 43.87 31.90 -16.82
CA THR A 197 42.82 30.88 -16.52
C THR A 197 43.37 29.53 -16.03
N ASN A 198 44.56 29.14 -16.47
CA ASN A 198 45.19 27.86 -16.11
C ASN A 198 46.36 27.98 -15.12
N GLU A 199 46.67 29.18 -14.66
CA GLU A 199 47.81 29.45 -13.78
C GLU A 199 47.42 29.28 -12.31
N GLU A 200 48.27 28.63 -11.52
CA GLU A 200 48.02 28.38 -10.10
C GLU A 200 49.25 28.66 -9.26
N ILE A 201 49.05 29.26 -8.09
CA ILE A 201 50.12 29.54 -7.14
C ILE A 201 50.32 28.31 -6.25
N PHE A 202 51.50 27.72 -6.28
CA PHE A 202 51.83 26.51 -5.51
C PHE A 202 52.84 26.77 -4.38
N ARG A 203 53.50 27.94 -4.40
CA ARG A 203 54.46 28.36 -3.37
C ARG A 203 54.48 29.88 -3.26
N ILE A 204 54.71 30.38 -2.05
CA ILE A 204 54.86 31.80 -1.76
C ILE A 204 56.06 31.99 -0.85
N SER A 205 56.97 32.91 -1.20
CA SER A 205 57.99 33.40 -0.28
C SER A 205 57.64 34.82 0.14
N SER A 206 57.62 35.07 1.46
CA SER A 206 57.21 36.34 2.02
C SER A 206 58.27 36.86 2.97
N ILE A 207 58.53 38.16 2.89
CA ILE A 207 59.40 38.87 3.83
C ILE A 207 58.54 39.84 4.63
N ALA A 208 58.56 39.67 5.95
CA ALA A 208 57.87 40.54 6.88
C ALA A 208 58.86 41.24 7.82
N SER A 209 58.51 42.48 8.14
CA SER A 209 59.16 43.25 9.19
C SER A 209 58.30 43.14 10.44
N THR A 210 58.86 42.59 11.50
CA THR A 210 58.23 42.53 12.82
C THR A 210 59.11 43.21 13.86
N TYR A 211 58.60 44.25 14.49
CA TYR A 211 59.32 45.04 15.49
C TYR A 211 58.74 44.82 16.88
N SER A 212 59.62 44.57 17.84
CA SER A 212 59.26 44.55 19.26
C SER A 212 59.55 45.91 19.88
N THR A 213 58.55 46.54 20.49
CA THR A 213 58.69 47.82 21.19
C THR A 213 58.84 47.65 22.72
N GLY A 214 59.09 46.42 23.19
CA GLY A 214 59.26 46.09 24.62
C GLY A 214 58.90 44.63 24.94
N SER A 215 59.03 44.22 26.21
CA SER A 215 58.89 42.83 26.68
C SER A 215 57.47 42.39 27.10
N GLY A 216 56.45 43.24 26.90
CA GLY A 216 55.04 42.97 27.26
C GLY A 216 54.20 42.33 26.15
N PHE A 217 53.08 41.70 26.55
CA PHE A 217 52.07 41.16 25.64
C PHE A 217 51.57 42.23 24.67
N GLY A 218 51.58 41.93 23.37
CA GLY A 218 51.08 42.83 22.34
C GLY A 218 52.06 43.89 21.87
N ASN A 219 53.31 43.98 22.33
CA ASN A 219 54.28 44.99 21.89
C ASN A 219 54.91 44.71 20.50
N LEU A 220 54.18 44.04 19.60
CA LEU A 220 54.64 43.69 18.28
C LEU A 220 53.93 44.53 17.22
N ILE A 221 54.70 45.07 16.29
CA ILE A 221 54.22 45.71 15.07
C ILE A 221 54.70 44.87 13.89
N SER A 222 53.79 44.44 13.02
CA SER A 222 54.12 43.54 11.90
C SER A 222 53.46 44.00 10.61
N GLY A 223 54.19 43.90 9.51
CA GLY A 223 53.68 44.13 8.17
C GLY A 223 54.57 43.46 7.14
N LEU A 224 54.02 43.28 5.93
CA LEU A 224 54.66 42.51 4.89
C LEU A 224 55.37 43.44 3.89
N ASN A 225 56.66 43.22 3.61
CA ASN A 225 57.47 44.09 2.76
C ASN A 225 57.64 43.55 1.34
N GLN A 226 57.73 42.22 1.21
CA GLN A 226 57.90 41.55 -0.08
C GLN A 226 57.06 40.27 -0.14
N VAL A 227 56.40 40.02 -1.29
CA VAL A 227 55.80 38.72 -1.63
C VAL A 227 56.28 38.27 -3.00
N LEU A 228 56.78 37.04 -3.05
CA LEU A 228 57.12 36.31 -4.27
C LEU A 228 56.09 35.19 -4.46
N PHE A 229 55.24 35.33 -5.47
CA PHE A 229 54.28 34.29 -5.86
C PHE A 229 54.89 33.40 -6.94
N PHE A 230 54.99 32.10 -6.67
CA PHE A 230 55.44 31.10 -7.64
C PHE A 230 54.22 30.39 -8.23
N SER A 231 54.01 30.55 -9.52
CA SER A 231 52.86 30.02 -10.25
C SER A 231 53.25 29.13 -11.42
N THR A 232 52.33 28.24 -11.82
CA THR A 232 52.52 27.33 -12.96
C THR A 232 52.40 28.06 -14.30
N LEU A 233 53.44 28.02 -15.13
CA LEU A 233 53.42 28.58 -16.49
C LEU A 233 53.66 27.46 -17.52
N GLY A 234 52.64 26.65 -17.82
CA GLY A 234 52.79 25.48 -18.69
C GLY A 234 53.36 24.25 -17.99
N LEU A 235 53.82 23.25 -18.75
CA LEU A 235 54.13 21.90 -18.22
C LEU A 235 55.40 21.83 -17.35
N PHE A 236 56.31 22.80 -17.39
CA PHE A 236 57.54 22.74 -16.59
C PHE A 236 58.03 24.09 -16.04
N ASP A 237 57.52 25.22 -16.55
CA ASP A 237 58.02 26.54 -16.15
C ASP A 237 57.28 27.10 -14.95
N THR A 238 58.02 27.88 -14.15
CA THR A 238 57.50 28.64 -13.01
C THR A 238 57.55 30.12 -13.34
N ARG A 239 56.43 30.82 -13.21
CA ARG A 239 56.41 32.28 -13.20
C ARG A 239 56.59 32.77 -11.76
N VAL A 240 57.48 33.73 -11.58
CA VAL A 240 57.69 34.40 -10.29
C VAL A 240 57.17 35.82 -10.42
N THR A 241 56.16 36.16 -9.63
CA THR A 241 55.66 37.53 -9.53
C THR A 241 56.15 38.14 -8.23
N ASP A 242 57.00 39.16 -8.32
CA ASP A 242 57.65 39.83 -7.19
C ASP A 242 56.98 41.18 -6.90
N PHE A 243 56.45 41.33 -5.69
CA PHE A 243 55.98 42.60 -5.16
C PHE A 243 56.88 43.00 -4.01
N ASN A 244 57.83 43.90 -4.28
CA ASN A 244 58.85 44.33 -3.33
C ASN A 244 58.74 45.84 -3.07
N LEU A 245 58.58 46.22 -1.81
CA LEU A 245 58.50 47.63 -1.37
C LEU A 245 59.87 48.26 -1.06
N ASP A 246 60.97 47.54 -1.30
CA ASP A 246 62.37 47.93 -1.09
C ASP A 246 62.62 48.63 0.26
N THR A 247 62.51 47.85 1.34
CA THR A 247 62.70 48.35 2.70
C THR A 247 64.07 47.95 3.28
N PRO A 248 64.80 48.88 3.93
CA PRO A 248 66.15 48.62 4.45
C PRO A 248 66.18 47.64 5.63
N PHE A 249 65.01 47.31 6.18
CA PHE A 249 64.85 46.40 7.31
C PHE A 249 64.12 45.14 6.84
N ARG A 250 64.79 43.97 6.96
CA ARG A 250 64.24 42.64 6.70
C ARG A 250 64.47 41.81 7.96
N ILE A 251 63.42 41.24 8.54
CA ILE A 251 63.51 40.58 9.85
C ILE A 251 63.15 39.10 9.73
N VAL A 252 62.13 38.75 8.94
CA VAL A 252 61.67 37.37 8.80
C VAL A 252 61.39 37.06 7.34
N GLU A 253 62.09 36.07 6.80
CA GLU A 253 61.73 35.41 5.55
C GLU A 253 61.01 34.10 5.89
N LYS A 254 59.80 33.93 5.35
CA LYS A 254 59.01 32.71 5.51
C LYS A 254 58.54 32.20 4.17
N GLU A 255 58.77 30.92 3.96
CA GLU A 255 58.24 30.16 2.84
C GLU A 255 56.93 29.51 3.24
N SER A 256 55.91 29.70 2.42
CA SER A 256 54.59 29.08 2.56
C SER A 256 54.35 28.16 1.39
N HIS A 257 54.41 26.87 1.67
CA HIS A 257 54.09 25.80 0.76
C HIS A 257 53.66 24.56 1.54
N LEU A 258 53.09 23.61 0.81
CA LEU A 258 52.81 22.27 1.31
C LEU A 258 53.66 21.27 0.53
N PRO A 259 54.03 20.12 1.13
CA PRO A 259 54.89 19.13 0.46
C PRO A 259 54.32 18.69 -0.89
N GLY A 260 55.19 18.42 -1.86
CA GLY A 260 54.77 17.86 -3.13
C GLY A 260 54.26 16.41 -3.01
N ARG A 261 53.56 15.95 -4.04
CA ARG A 261 52.98 14.60 -4.18
C ARG A 261 54.04 13.50 -4.15
N THR A 262 55.28 13.82 -4.50
CA THR A 262 56.44 12.92 -4.48
C THR A 262 57.27 13.07 -3.18
N ASN A 263 56.67 13.59 -2.11
CA ASN A 263 57.30 13.89 -0.82
C ASN A 263 58.45 14.90 -0.89
N THR A 264 58.47 15.75 -1.90
CA THR A 264 59.39 16.89 -1.96
C THR A 264 58.99 17.92 -0.92
N VAL A 265 59.96 18.37 -0.11
CA VAL A 265 59.70 19.37 0.94
C VAL A 265 59.21 20.67 0.32
N ARG A 266 59.90 21.15 -0.73
CA ARG A 266 59.56 22.36 -1.48
C ARG A 266 58.98 21.94 -2.84
N PRO A 267 57.69 22.15 -3.11
CA PRO A 267 57.07 21.74 -4.36
C PRO A 267 57.57 22.60 -5.53
N GLY A 268 57.60 21.99 -6.70
CA GLY A 268 57.72 22.61 -8.01
C GLY A 268 56.38 22.58 -8.78
N PRO A 269 56.39 23.08 -10.03
CA PRO A 269 55.18 23.24 -10.84
C PRO A 269 54.57 21.91 -11.31
N MET A 270 55.24 20.76 -11.12
CA MET A 270 54.77 19.44 -11.57
C MET A 270 54.38 18.49 -10.45
N ASP A 271 54.83 18.75 -9.23
CA ASP A 271 54.62 17.86 -8.09
C ASP A 271 53.86 18.53 -6.95
N TYR A 272 53.49 19.81 -7.04
CA TYR A 272 52.67 20.45 -5.99
C TYR A 272 51.39 19.66 -5.69
N SER A 273 51.06 19.58 -4.40
CA SER A 273 49.85 18.90 -3.90
C SER A 273 48.70 19.87 -3.61
N HIS A 274 49.02 21.17 -3.50
CA HIS A 274 48.06 22.20 -3.11
C HIS A 274 48.30 23.51 -3.87
N ARG A 275 47.23 24.28 -4.02
CA ARG A 275 47.23 25.60 -4.63
C ARG A 275 46.67 26.65 -3.66
N LEU A 276 47.11 27.89 -3.82
CA LEU A 276 46.58 29.02 -3.05
C LEU A 276 45.08 29.13 -3.30
N SER A 277 44.32 29.26 -2.22
CA SER A 277 42.86 29.43 -2.24
C SER A 277 42.46 30.78 -1.65
N TRP A 278 43.12 31.20 -0.58
CA TRP A 278 42.75 32.40 0.16
C TRP A 278 43.95 33.08 0.83
N ILE A 279 43.82 34.37 1.08
CA ILE A 279 44.75 35.15 1.91
C ILE A 279 43.94 35.77 3.03
N SER A 280 44.28 35.45 4.27
CA SER A 280 43.66 36.04 5.46
C SER A 280 44.67 36.91 6.20
N ALA A 281 44.20 37.76 7.11
CA ALA A 281 45.08 38.59 7.92
C ALA A 281 44.44 38.91 9.27
N THR A 282 45.24 38.97 10.32
CA THR A 282 44.80 39.41 11.65
C THR A 282 45.69 40.54 12.18
N SER A 283 45.11 41.42 12.98
CA SER A 283 45.84 42.38 13.81
C SER A 283 45.80 42.02 15.30
N ALA A 284 45.13 40.92 15.66
CA ALA A 284 44.95 40.51 17.04
C ALA A 284 46.29 40.06 17.67
N GLY A 285 46.50 40.48 18.92
CA GLY A 285 47.75 40.23 19.64
C GLY A 285 48.90 41.16 19.23
N LEU A 286 48.64 42.25 18.49
CA LEU A 286 49.61 43.27 18.09
C LEU A 286 49.33 44.63 18.75
N LEU A 287 50.34 45.51 18.74
CA LEU A 287 50.28 46.80 19.45
C LEU A 287 49.44 47.82 18.71
N SER A 288 49.50 47.75 17.38
CA SER A 288 48.93 48.74 16.48
C SER A 288 47.88 48.09 15.59
N SER A 289 46.71 48.70 15.49
CA SER A 289 45.70 48.38 14.48
C SER A 289 46.17 48.59 13.04
N SER A 290 47.33 49.21 12.85
CA SER A 290 48.01 49.33 11.56
C SER A 290 48.93 48.14 11.25
N SER A 291 49.03 47.17 12.14
CA SER A 291 49.78 45.94 11.88
C SER A 291 48.87 44.87 11.31
N MET A 292 49.42 44.00 10.47
CA MET A 292 48.74 42.80 10.04
C MET A 292 49.71 41.62 9.94
N VAL A 293 49.23 40.44 10.32
CA VAL A 293 49.90 39.17 10.08
C VAL A 293 49.06 38.38 9.08
N PRO A 294 49.55 38.18 7.84
CA PRO A 294 48.82 37.40 6.85
C PRO A 294 49.02 35.90 7.05
N ALA A 295 48.04 35.11 6.64
CA ALA A 295 48.16 33.66 6.50
C ALA A 295 47.60 33.22 5.14
N TYR A 296 48.12 32.12 4.60
CA TYR A 296 47.73 31.61 3.29
C TYR A 296 46.94 30.31 3.45
N GLY A 297 45.74 30.29 2.87
CA GLY A 297 44.87 29.13 2.80
C GLY A 297 45.08 28.36 1.49
N TRP A 298 45.10 27.05 1.57
CA TRP A 298 45.48 26.15 0.49
C TRP A 298 44.42 25.06 0.28
N THR A 299 44.03 24.83 -0.98
CA THR A 299 43.16 23.72 -1.37
C THR A 299 43.96 22.62 -2.04
N HIS A 300 43.55 21.37 -1.85
CA HIS A 300 44.22 20.22 -2.45
C HIS A 300 43.93 20.16 -3.96
N ILE A 301 44.90 19.70 -4.76
CA ILE A 301 44.76 19.71 -6.23
C ILE A 301 43.70 18.75 -6.76
N SER A 302 43.25 17.78 -5.95
CA SER A 302 42.13 16.89 -6.32
C SER A 302 40.80 17.64 -6.44
N ALA A 303 40.67 18.81 -5.81
CA ALA A 303 39.52 19.68 -6.05
C ALA A 303 39.72 20.38 -7.39
N GLU A 304 39.27 19.71 -8.45
CA GLU A 304 39.48 20.14 -9.83
C GLU A 304 38.81 21.50 -10.09
N ARG A 305 39.35 22.25 -11.05
CA ARG A 305 38.81 23.57 -11.40
C ARG A 305 37.47 23.47 -12.12
N THR A 306 37.40 22.54 -13.05
CA THR A 306 36.20 22.21 -13.82
C THR A 306 35.59 20.94 -13.24
N ASN A 307 34.30 20.97 -12.93
CA ASN A 307 33.56 19.75 -12.62
C ASN A 307 33.37 18.98 -13.93
N GLN A 308 34.16 17.93 -14.15
CA GLN A 308 34.13 17.14 -15.38
C GLN A 308 33.67 15.72 -15.10
N LEU A 309 32.72 15.23 -15.89
CA LEU A 309 32.26 13.85 -15.83
C LEU A 309 33.27 12.90 -16.48
N LEU A 310 33.37 11.71 -15.88
CA LEU A 310 34.13 10.58 -16.40
C LEU A 310 33.15 9.56 -16.98
N PRO A 311 33.26 9.19 -18.27
CA PRO A 311 32.29 8.31 -18.92
C PRO A 311 32.41 6.84 -18.52
N ASP A 312 33.55 6.44 -17.95
CA ASP A 312 33.90 5.04 -17.68
C ASP A 312 33.82 4.66 -16.19
N ARG A 313 33.62 5.63 -15.29
CA ARG A 313 33.62 5.41 -13.83
C ARG A 313 32.74 6.42 -13.09
N ILE A 314 32.44 6.11 -11.83
CA ILE A 314 31.64 6.99 -10.97
C ILE A 314 32.39 8.32 -10.79
N THR A 315 31.69 9.43 -11.00
CA THR A 315 32.20 10.77 -10.74
C THR A 315 31.52 11.34 -9.49
N GLN A 316 32.29 11.80 -8.51
CA GLN A 316 31.78 12.44 -7.29
C GLN A 316 32.02 13.95 -7.34
N PHE A 317 30.94 14.74 -7.30
CA PHE A 317 31.03 16.18 -7.10
C PHE A 317 30.61 16.52 -5.67
N PRO A 318 31.54 17.00 -4.82
CA PRO A 318 31.18 17.58 -3.53
C PRO A 318 30.17 18.70 -3.72
N ALA A 319 29.10 18.70 -2.94
CA ALA A 319 27.99 19.62 -3.10
C ALA A 319 28.46 21.08 -2.97
N VAL A 320 29.47 21.35 -2.14
CA VAL A 320 30.08 22.68 -2.00
C VAL A 320 30.75 23.23 -3.25
N LYS A 321 30.92 22.42 -4.32
CA LYS A 321 31.36 22.87 -5.65
C LYS A 321 30.20 23.36 -6.53
N SER A 322 29.00 23.49 -5.97
CA SER A 322 27.87 24.18 -6.57
C SER A 322 28.22 25.63 -6.93
N LEU A 323 27.59 26.13 -7.97
CA LEU A 323 27.74 27.51 -8.43
C LEU A 323 27.05 28.48 -7.46
N ALA A 324 25.84 28.15 -7.05
CA ALA A 324 24.97 29.02 -6.28
C ALA A 324 24.08 28.21 -5.32
N LEU A 325 23.65 28.89 -4.26
CA LEU A 325 22.65 28.41 -3.30
C LEU A 325 21.44 29.33 -3.38
N GLY A 326 20.25 28.75 -3.51
CA GLY A 326 18.96 29.43 -3.54
C GLY A 326 18.53 29.98 -4.91
N GLY A 327 17.28 29.69 -5.27
CA GLY A 327 16.56 30.29 -6.41
C GLY A 327 15.52 31.34 -5.99
N THR A 328 14.74 31.86 -6.94
CA THR A 328 13.65 32.83 -6.68
C THR A 328 12.65 32.25 -5.67
N GLY A 329 12.60 32.82 -4.45
CA GLY A 329 11.74 32.35 -3.35
C GLY A 329 12.40 31.36 -2.36
N SER A 330 13.67 31.00 -2.54
CA SER A 330 14.45 30.13 -1.63
C SER A 330 15.05 30.93 -0.47
N THR A 331 14.96 30.43 0.77
CA THR A 331 15.38 31.21 1.96
C THR A 331 16.39 30.55 2.90
N VAL A 332 16.81 29.28 2.72
CA VAL A 332 17.57 28.59 3.81
C VAL A 332 18.64 27.56 3.39
N ALA A 333 19.33 27.76 2.26
CA ALA A 333 20.51 26.97 1.90
C ALA A 333 21.82 27.65 2.37
N ARG A 334 22.68 26.92 3.09
CA ARG A 334 23.98 27.46 3.58
C ARG A 334 25.07 26.40 3.61
N VAL A 335 26.33 26.83 3.52
CA VAL A 335 27.48 25.95 3.72
C VAL A 335 27.76 25.80 5.21
N ILE A 336 28.02 24.57 5.66
CA ILE A 336 28.44 24.27 7.03
C ILE A 336 29.75 23.46 7.03
N SER A 337 30.53 23.58 8.11
CA SER A 337 31.73 22.77 8.28
C SER A 337 31.41 21.28 8.23
N GLY A 338 32.22 20.50 7.53
CA GLY A 338 32.09 19.06 7.49
C GLY A 338 32.56 18.39 8.79
N PRO A 339 32.14 17.14 9.05
CA PRO A 339 32.48 16.43 10.29
C PRO A 339 33.95 16.00 10.38
N GLY A 340 34.73 16.11 9.30
CA GLY A 340 36.14 15.75 9.20
C GLY A 340 36.42 14.60 8.23
N HIS A 341 35.47 13.69 8.03
CA HIS A 341 35.60 12.50 7.16
C HIS A 341 34.91 12.63 5.78
N THR A 342 34.48 13.83 5.41
CA THR A 342 33.86 14.13 4.10
C THR A 342 34.83 14.75 3.11
N GLY A 343 36.05 15.09 3.54
CA GLY A 343 37.06 15.76 2.72
C GLY A 343 36.80 17.27 2.51
N GLY A 344 35.72 17.81 3.08
CA GLY A 344 35.32 19.21 2.93
C GLY A 344 34.02 19.55 3.64
N ALA A 345 33.50 20.75 3.36
CA ALA A 345 32.24 21.25 3.91
C ALA A 345 31.00 20.58 3.27
N LEU A 346 29.84 20.79 3.90
CA LEU A 346 28.53 20.27 3.47
C LEU A 346 27.59 21.42 3.11
N ILE A 347 26.51 21.14 2.36
CA ILE A 347 25.41 22.08 2.15
C ILE A 347 24.22 21.68 3.04
N ALA A 348 23.77 22.60 3.89
CA ALA A 348 22.55 22.47 4.66
C ALA A 348 21.39 23.13 3.90
N MET A 349 20.35 22.37 3.57
CA MET A 349 19.12 22.81 2.90
C MET A 349 17.94 22.67 3.85
N SER A 350 17.17 23.75 4.08
CA SER A 350 15.98 23.71 4.95
C SER A 350 14.78 24.36 4.27
N GLY A 351 13.57 23.88 4.54
CA GLY A 351 12.38 24.41 3.86
C GLY A 351 12.43 24.25 2.35
N HIS A 352 11.94 25.27 1.64
CA HIS A 352 12.13 25.40 0.21
C HIS A 352 13.53 25.96 -0.08
N SER A 353 14.44 25.10 -0.54
CA SER A 353 15.84 25.42 -0.75
C SER A 353 16.33 24.81 -2.06
N ALA A 354 17.33 25.43 -2.69
CA ALA A 354 17.91 24.95 -3.94
C ALA A 354 19.44 25.01 -3.90
N LEU A 355 20.09 24.09 -4.61
CA LEU A 355 21.51 24.21 -5.00
C LEU A 355 21.62 24.00 -6.51
N GLU A 356 22.40 24.84 -7.18
CA GLU A 356 22.71 24.74 -8.62
C GLU A 356 24.16 24.30 -8.79
N MET A 357 24.38 23.21 -9.50
CA MET A 357 25.70 22.71 -9.85
C MET A 357 25.93 22.81 -11.35
N ARG A 358 27.15 23.19 -11.75
CA ARG A 358 27.59 23.15 -13.15
C ARG A 358 28.71 22.17 -13.36
N PHE A 359 28.63 21.42 -14.46
CA PHE A 359 29.64 20.44 -14.87
C PHE A 359 29.69 20.31 -16.38
N ASN A 360 30.71 19.68 -16.93
CA ASN A 360 30.78 19.34 -18.36
C ASN A 360 30.93 17.83 -18.56
N SER A 361 30.60 17.37 -19.77
CA SER A 361 30.76 15.97 -20.16
C SER A 361 31.63 15.87 -21.41
N PRO A 362 32.73 15.08 -21.40
CA PRO A 362 33.60 14.92 -22.55
C PRO A 362 32.97 14.07 -23.67
N SER A 363 31.99 13.23 -23.34
CA SER A 363 31.31 12.35 -24.29
C SER A 363 29.82 12.24 -23.96
N ARG A 364 29.01 11.87 -24.95
CA ARG A 364 27.61 11.52 -24.74
C ARG A 364 27.55 10.20 -23.96
N GLN A 365 26.92 10.20 -22.80
CA GLN A 365 26.83 9.01 -21.94
C GLN A 365 25.60 9.07 -21.03
N LYS A 366 25.03 7.92 -20.71
CA LYS A 366 23.93 7.80 -19.74
C LYS A 366 24.46 7.61 -18.32
N TYR A 367 23.81 8.25 -17.36
CA TYR A 367 24.16 8.14 -15.94
C TYR A 367 22.92 7.95 -15.06
N HIS A 368 23.05 7.17 -14.00
CA HIS A 368 22.22 7.35 -12.81
C HIS A 368 22.81 8.45 -11.93
N ILE A 369 21.95 9.23 -11.27
CA ILE A 369 22.36 10.23 -10.30
C ILE A 369 22.08 9.69 -8.89
N ARG A 370 23.10 9.69 -8.04
CA ARG A 370 23.00 9.28 -6.64
C ARG A 370 23.45 10.41 -5.73
N ILE A 371 22.71 10.69 -4.66
CA ILE A 371 23.02 11.78 -3.73
C ILE A 371 23.39 11.17 -2.39
N ARG A 372 24.52 11.60 -1.81
CA ARG A 372 24.91 11.26 -0.44
C ARG A 372 24.49 12.37 0.50
N PHE A 373 23.65 12.04 1.48
CA PHE A 373 22.98 13.03 2.34
C PHE A 373 22.78 12.54 3.77
N VAL A 374 22.41 13.46 4.67
CA VAL A 374 21.90 13.19 6.02
C VAL A 374 20.54 13.89 6.15
N ASN A 375 19.47 13.14 6.45
CA ASN A 375 18.14 13.70 6.71
C ASN A 375 17.53 13.11 7.98
N ASP A 376 17.59 13.86 9.06
CA ASP A 376 17.29 13.36 10.40
C ASP A 376 15.88 13.71 10.90
N PHE A 377 15.06 14.26 10.00
CA PHE A 377 13.67 14.65 10.26
C PHE A 377 12.69 13.73 9.52
N ASN A 378 11.58 14.29 9.05
CA ASN A 378 10.65 13.63 8.14
C ASN A 378 11.24 13.53 6.73
N ASP A 379 10.63 12.69 5.91
CA ASP A 379 10.93 12.57 4.49
C ASP A 379 10.87 13.94 3.81
N VAL A 380 11.91 14.25 3.03
CA VAL A 380 11.99 15.52 2.29
C VAL A 380 11.71 15.24 0.83
N ASN A 381 10.61 15.80 0.34
CA ASN A 381 10.30 15.80 -1.09
C ASN A 381 11.32 16.68 -1.80
N CYS A 382 12.00 16.10 -2.78
CA CYS A 382 13.00 16.77 -3.59
C CYS A 382 12.62 16.67 -5.07
N ARG A 383 13.22 17.54 -5.87
CA ARG A 383 13.23 17.38 -7.32
C ARG A 383 14.59 17.72 -7.90
N ILE A 384 14.87 17.14 -9.06
CA ILE A 384 16.02 17.49 -9.88
C ILE A 384 15.54 18.00 -11.23
N ASP A 385 16.12 19.13 -11.65
CA ASP A 385 15.83 19.81 -12.89
C ASP A 385 17.13 20.12 -13.64
N SER A 386 17.08 20.11 -14.96
CA SER A 386 18.16 20.62 -15.82
C SER A 386 17.56 21.22 -17.08
N ILE A 387 18.05 22.38 -17.50
CA ILE A 387 17.63 23.00 -18.76
C ILE A 387 18.47 22.46 -19.93
N THR A 388 19.71 22.05 -19.65
CA THR A 388 20.68 21.62 -20.67
C THR A 388 20.75 20.10 -20.88
N ILE A 389 20.16 19.34 -19.97
CA ILE A 389 19.94 17.88 -20.06
C ILE A 389 18.42 17.69 -20.10
N PRO A 390 17.85 16.73 -20.85
CA PRO A 390 16.39 16.53 -20.93
C PRO A 390 15.80 15.95 -19.63
N ILE A 391 15.99 16.65 -18.51
CA ILE A 391 15.50 16.33 -17.17
C ILE A 391 14.38 17.32 -16.86
N ASN A 392 13.14 16.90 -17.15
CA ASN A 392 11.95 17.67 -16.84
C ASN A 392 11.46 17.31 -15.44
N SER A 393 11.93 18.02 -14.41
CA SER A 393 11.42 17.99 -13.04
C SER A 393 11.16 16.58 -12.50
N VAL A 394 12.24 15.86 -12.17
CA VAL A 394 12.14 14.50 -11.66
C VAL A 394 11.96 14.53 -10.14
N PRO A 395 10.77 14.15 -9.62
CA PRO A 395 10.54 14.12 -8.18
C PRO A 395 11.19 12.87 -7.56
N PHE A 396 11.69 13.03 -6.34
CA PHE A 396 12.16 11.91 -5.53
C PHE A 396 12.10 12.28 -4.04
N VAL A 397 12.30 11.30 -3.16
CA VAL A 397 12.21 11.50 -1.71
C VAL A 397 13.54 11.17 -1.06
N MET A 398 14.04 12.08 -0.22
CA MET A 398 15.14 11.80 0.70
C MET A 398 14.57 11.30 2.03
N PRO A 399 14.64 10.00 2.35
CA PRO A 399 14.00 9.45 3.53
C PRO A 399 14.59 10.01 4.82
N GLY A 400 13.71 10.34 5.76
CA GLY A 400 14.05 10.80 7.10
C GLY A 400 14.45 9.66 8.03
N SER A 401 15.33 9.90 9.02
CA SER A 401 15.62 8.94 10.09
C SER A 401 14.76 9.16 11.35
N ARG A 402 14.09 10.33 11.44
CA ARG A 402 13.35 10.82 12.62
C ARG A 402 14.18 10.84 13.93
N ALA A 403 15.50 10.81 13.84
CA ALA A 403 16.42 10.83 14.98
C ALA A 403 17.25 12.13 14.95
N SER A 404 17.44 12.80 16.09
CA SER A 404 18.12 14.12 16.12
C SER A 404 19.55 14.06 15.56
N VAL A 405 19.92 15.03 14.71
CA VAL A 405 21.28 15.20 14.20
C VAL A 405 22.26 15.39 15.37
N ASN A 406 23.22 14.48 15.52
CA ASN A 406 24.38 14.70 16.36
C ASN A 406 25.25 15.81 15.74
N PRO A 407 25.70 16.84 16.48
CA PRO A 407 26.64 17.83 15.95
C PRO A 407 27.94 17.18 15.40
N ASN A 408 28.25 15.98 15.87
CA ASN A 408 29.34 15.14 15.40
C ASN A 408 28.81 14.01 14.51
N LEU A 409 28.56 14.31 13.23
CA LEU A 409 28.11 13.30 12.24
C LEU A 409 29.15 12.19 12.08
N SER A 410 28.72 10.95 12.29
CA SER A 410 29.46 9.72 11.99
C SER A 410 29.34 9.33 10.52
N VAL A 411 30.04 8.27 10.09
CA VAL A 411 29.91 7.78 8.71
C VAL A 411 28.53 7.15 8.47
N ARG A 412 27.96 6.49 9.49
CA ARG A 412 26.66 5.81 9.42
C ARG A 412 25.47 6.74 9.29
N ASP A 413 25.62 8.01 9.66
CA ASP A 413 24.56 9.01 9.51
C ASP A 413 24.33 9.36 8.03
N PHE A 414 25.34 9.18 7.17
CA PHE A 414 25.25 9.43 5.74
C PHE A 414 24.56 8.27 5.01
N ARG A 415 23.52 8.61 4.27
CA ARG A 415 22.75 7.70 3.41
C ARG A 415 22.87 8.09 1.95
N TYR A 416 22.39 7.21 1.09
CA TYR A 416 22.35 7.40 -0.35
C TYR A 416 20.92 7.32 -0.85
N VAL A 417 20.57 8.18 -1.80
CA VAL A 417 19.34 8.08 -2.59
C VAL A 417 19.69 8.13 -4.07
N THR A 418 19.10 7.25 -4.87
CA THR A 418 19.22 7.28 -6.32
C THR A 418 18.01 8.00 -6.91
N VAL A 419 18.27 8.97 -7.78
CA VAL A 419 17.23 9.70 -8.50
C VAL A 419 16.61 8.75 -9.54
N PRO A 420 15.27 8.64 -9.63
CA PRO A 420 14.62 7.74 -10.57
C PRO A 420 14.99 8.06 -12.04
N GLY A 421 15.34 7.03 -12.80
CA GLY A 421 15.62 7.13 -14.23
C GLY A 421 17.11 7.11 -14.61
N GLU A 422 17.33 7.08 -15.92
CA GLU A 422 18.63 7.20 -16.56
C GLU A 422 18.69 8.51 -17.34
N PHE A 423 19.76 9.27 -17.15
CA PHE A 423 19.90 10.59 -17.75
C PHE A 423 21.00 10.56 -18.78
N GLU A 424 20.63 10.71 -20.04
CA GLU A 424 21.59 10.88 -21.12
C GLU A 424 22.16 12.30 -21.11
N VAL A 425 23.45 12.41 -20.85
CA VAL A 425 24.17 13.68 -20.80
C VAL A 425 24.92 13.87 -22.12
N PRO A 426 24.60 14.90 -22.93
CA PRO A 426 25.32 15.20 -24.16
C PRO A 426 26.80 15.56 -23.94
N SER A 427 27.63 15.44 -24.97
CA SER A 427 29.00 15.98 -24.94
C SER A 427 28.97 17.49 -25.14
N THR A 428 29.51 18.27 -24.20
CA THR A 428 29.67 19.73 -24.37
C THR A 428 30.78 20.27 -23.47
N SER A 429 31.52 21.24 -23.98
CA SER A 429 32.47 22.05 -23.20
C SER A 429 31.83 23.29 -22.56
N TYR A 430 30.65 23.71 -23.04
CA TYR A 430 29.93 24.89 -22.53
C TYR A 430 29.31 24.64 -21.15
N GLY A 431 29.13 23.37 -20.78
CA GLY A 431 28.62 22.97 -19.49
C GLY A 431 27.12 22.68 -19.45
N HIS A 432 26.75 21.92 -18.43
CA HIS A 432 25.42 21.57 -18.02
C HIS A 432 25.12 22.16 -16.65
N ASP A 433 23.84 22.41 -16.41
CA ASP A 433 23.25 22.76 -15.12
C ASP A 433 22.55 21.53 -14.52
N LEU A 434 22.60 21.43 -13.20
CA LEU A 434 21.74 20.53 -12.42
C LEU A 434 21.27 21.29 -11.19
N LEU A 435 19.96 21.50 -11.12
CA LEU A 435 19.29 22.12 -10.00
C LEU A 435 18.71 21.01 -9.12
N LEU A 436 19.09 21.00 -7.85
CA LEU A 436 18.49 20.15 -6.82
C LEU A 436 17.69 21.04 -5.88
N GLU A 437 16.40 20.75 -5.73
CA GLU A 437 15.49 21.51 -4.89
C GLU A 437 14.80 20.63 -3.84
N THR A 438 14.64 21.18 -2.65
CA THR A 438 13.74 20.65 -1.62
C THR A 438 12.41 21.37 -1.70
N LEU A 439 11.31 20.61 -1.81
CA LEU A 439 9.96 21.16 -2.00
C LEU A 439 9.27 21.41 -0.65
N ASN A 440 9.34 20.43 0.25
CA ASN A 440 8.68 20.46 1.56
C ASN A 440 9.67 20.00 2.63
N GLY A 441 10.24 20.94 3.40
CA GLY A 441 11.20 20.62 4.47
C GLY A 441 10.85 21.29 5.79
N THR A 442 10.27 20.57 6.74
CA THR A 442 10.09 21.08 8.12
C THR A 442 11.39 21.01 8.94
N GLY A 443 12.48 20.48 8.37
CA GLY A 443 13.80 20.35 8.97
C GLY A 443 14.94 20.64 7.99
N THR A 444 16.17 20.31 8.40
CA THR A 444 17.40 20.54 7.63
C THR A 444 17.95 19.22 7.07
N CYS A 445 18.12 19.14 5.75
CA CYS A 445 18.83 18.07 5.06
C CYS A 445 20.26 18.52 4.73
N LEU A 446 21.25 17.67 4.99
CA LEU A 446 22.66 17.95 4.69
C LEU A 446 23.09 17.17 3.46
N ILE A 447 23.61 17.85 2.44
CA ILE A 447 24.11 17.25 1.21
C ILE A 447 25.64 17.27 1.22
N ASP A 448 26.23 16.08 1.04
CA ASP A 448 27.68 15.89 0.95
C ASP A 448 28.16 15.98 -0.50
N LYS A 449 27.62 15.12 -1.35
CA LYS A 449 28.03 15.00 -2.74
C LYS A 449 26.93 14.43 -3.63
N ILE A 450 27.04 14.76 -4.92
CA ILE A 450 26.23 14.23 -6.00
C ILE A 450 27.14 13.35 -6.86
N GLU A 451 26.68 12.14 -7.15
CA GLU A 451 27.45 11.10 -7.82
C GLU A 451 26.78 10.73 -9.15
N PHE A 452 27.55 10.74 -10.22
CA PHE A 452 27.13 10.30 -11.54
C PHE A 452 27.71 8.92 -11.81
N ILE A 453 26.83 7.92 -11.93
CA ILE A 453 27.19 6.52 -12.11
C ILE A 453 26.94 6.17 -13.58
N PRO A 454 27.98 5.93 -14.39
CA PRO A 454 27.80 5.62 -15.80
C PRO A 454 27.02 4.33 -15.96
N VAL A 455 26.02 4.36 -16.84
CA VAL A 455 25.27 3.19 -17.27
C VAL A 455 26.12 2.45 -18.29
N ASN A 456 27.06 1.64 -17.78
CA ASN A 456 27.77 0.65 -18.58
C ASN A 456 27.10 -0.71 -18.40
N SER A 457 27.26 -1.63 -19.36
CA SER A 457 26.77 -3.01 -19.28
C SER A 457 27.12 -3.72 -17.96
N THR A 458 28.20 -3.31 -17.27
CA THR A 458 28.62 -3.82 -15.96
C THR A 458 27.67 -3.47 -14.79
N THR A 459 26.88 -2.39 -14.88
CA THR A 459 25.88 -2.05 -13.84
C THR A 459 24.64 -2.93 -13.99
N LEU A 460 24.20 -3.15 -15.24
CA LEU A 460 23.20 -4.16 -15.59
C LEU A 460 23.67 -5.57 -15.16
N GLU A 461 24.96 -5.89 -15.31
CA GLU A 461 25.53 -7.16 -14.84
C GLU A 461 25.53 -7.29 -13.32
N TYR A 462 25.84 -6.22 -12.58
CA TYR A 462 25.86 -6.25 -11.12
C TYR A 462 24.47 -6.33 -10.51
N GLU A 463 23.57 -5.44 -10.91
CA GLU A 463 22.17 -5.45 -10.45
C GLU A 463 21.46 -6.69 -10.95
N GLY A 464 21.72 -7.09 -12.20
CA GLY A 464 21.22 -8.33 -12.76
C GLY A 464 21.75 -9.57 -12.03
N LYS A 465 23.03 -9.61 -11.61
CA LYS A 465 23.56 -10.72 -10.79
C LYS A 465 22.87 -10.76 -9.43
N GLN A 466 22.64 -9.61 -8.79
CA GLN A 466 21.91 -9.58 -7.52
C GLN A 466 20.45 -10.01 -7.65
N ASN A 467 19.76 -9.54 -8.69
CA ASN A 467 18.38 -9.94 -8.97
C ASN A 467 18.32 -11.42 -9.30
N LEU A 468 19.29 -11.95 -10.06
CA LEU A 468 19.41 -13.37 -10.35
C LEU A 468 19.62 -14.21 -9.08
N GLU A 469 20.53 -13.83 -8.20
CA GLU A 469 20.77 -14.57 -6.94
C GLU A 469 19.56 -14.51 -6.00
N LYS A 470 18.88 -13.35 -5.91
CA LYS A 470 17.62 -13.22 -5.16
C LYS A 470 16.53 -14.13 -5.74
N ALA A 471 16.38 -14.12 -7.06
CA ALA A 471 15.40 -14.93 -7.77
C ALA A 471 15.68 -16.43 -7.58
N LYS A 472 16.93 -16.89 -7.76
CA LYS A 472 17.34 -18.27 -7.49
C LYS A 472 16.99 -18.70 -6.06
N LYS A 473 17.38 -17.90 -5.07
CA LYS A 473 17.10 -18.19 -3.66
C LYS A 473 15.60 -18.24 -3.37
N ALA A 474 14.82 -17.33 -3.94
CA ALA A 474 13.36 -17.31 -3.78
C ALA A 474 12.73 -18.58 -4.36
N VAL A 475 13.11 -18.97 -5.58
CA VAL A 475 12.62 -20.17 -6.27
C VAL A 475 13.04 -21.44 -5.55
N ASP A 476 14.31 -21.57 -5.16
CA ASP A 476 14.81 -22.75 -4.43
C ASP A 476 14.10 -22.93 -3.08
N ASN A 477 13.71 -21.84 -2.44
CA ASN A 477 13.00 -21.88 -1.17
C ASN A 477 11.56 -22.43 -1.26
N LEU A 478 10.97 -22.52 -2.46
CA LEU A 478 9.63 -23.08 -2.66
C LEU A 478 9.58 -24.61 -2.50
N PHE A 479 10.69 -25.31 -2.78
CA PHE A 479 10.73 -26.77 -2.92
C PHE A 479 11.29 -27.47 -1.69
N THR A 480 10.85 -28.71 -1.45
CA THR A 480 11.30 -29.56 -0.33
C THR A 480 12.73 -30.09 -0.48
N ASN A 481 13.18 -30.29 -1.71
CA ASN A 481 14.48 -30.86 -2.05
C ASN A 481 15.01 -30.30 -3.37
N ASN A 482 16.28 -30.59 -3.68
CA ASN A 482 16.93 -30.16 -4.93
C ASN A 482 16.31 -30.78 -6.19
N GLY A 483 15.54 -31.86 -6.06
CA GLY A 483 14.83 -32.51 -7.16
C GLY A 483 13.58 -31.76 -7.61
N ARG A 484 13.10 -30.79 -6.81
CA ARG A 484 11.95 -29.91 -7.10
C ARG A 484 10.64 -30.63 -7.40
N GLU A 485 10.51 -31.87 -6.91
CA GLU A 485 9.35 -32.74 -7.15
C GLU A 485 8.13 -32.34 -6.31
N ALA A 486 8.33 -31.61 -5.21
CA ALA A 486 7.25 -31.20 -4.30
C ALA A 486 7.55 -29.86 -3.62
N LEU A 487 6.51 -29.03 -3.49
CA LEU A 487 6.52 -27.80 -2.70
C LEU A 487 6.57 -28.09 -1.21
N LYS A 488 7.17 -27.17 -0.43
CA LYS A 488 7.05 -27.23 1.03
C LYS A 488 5.58 -27.03 1.43
N VAL A 489 5.14 -27.73 2.48
CA VAL A 489 3.74 -27.67 2.96
C VAL A 489 3.32 -26.23 3.30
N ASP A 490 4.23 -25.45 3.90
CA ASP A 490 3.95 -24.08 4.32
C ASP A 490 4.11 -23.04 3.21
N THR A 491 4.69 -23.40 2.05
CA THR A 491 4.72 -22.51 0.87
C THR A 491 3.29 -22.34 0.36
N MET A 492 2.81 -21.11 0.26
CA MET A 492 1.50 -20.76 -0.33
C MET A 492 1.61 -20.45 -1.81
N ASP A 493 0.47 -20.45 -2.50
CA ASP A 493 0.39 -20.00 -3.89
C ASP A 493 0.86 -18.54 -4.07
N TYR A 494 0.59 -17.67 -3.09
CA TYR A 494 1.09 -16.29 -3.07
C TYR A 494 2.63 -16.22 -3.03
N ASP A 495 3.30 -17.12 -2.30
CA ASP A 495 4.78 -17.13 -2.24
C ASP A 495 5.39 -17.48 -3.60
N VAL A 496 4.72 -18.33 -4.38
CA VAL A 496 5.10 -18.65 -5.77
C VAL A 496 4.99 -17.42 -6.65
N ASP A 497 3.94 -16.62 -6.49
CA ASP A 497 3.77 -15.36 -7.23
C ASP A 497 4.81 -14.31 -6.85
N GLN A 498 5.19 -14.22 -5.58
CA GLN A 498 6.27 -13.34 -5.15
C GLN A 498 7.63 -13.78 -5.73
N ALA A 499 7.90 -15.08 -5.78
CA ALA A 499 9.09 -15.60 -6.45
C ALA A 499 9.06 -15.28 -7.95
N ALA A 500 7.90 -15.39 -8.61
CA ALA A 500 7.72 -15.03 -10.01
C ALA A 500 8.02 -13.55 -10.30
N ASN A 501 7.55 -12.64 -9.44
CA ASN A 501 7.86 -11.21 -9.53
C ASN A 501 9.37 -10.94 -9.45
N LEU A 502 10.09 -11.63 -8.56
CA LEU A 502 11.55 -11.50 -8.46
C LEU A 502 12.28 -12.03 -9.71
N VAL A 503 11.76 -13.08 -10.35
CA VAL A 503 12.31 -13.61 -11.61
C VAL A 503 12.10 -12.62 -12.78
N GLU A 504 10.96 -11.93 -12.83
CA GLU A 504 10.70 -10.90 -13.86
C GLU A 504 11.71 -9.75 -13.80
N CYS A 505 12.16 -9.39 -12.60
CA CYS A 505 13.20 -8.39 -12.35
C CYS A 505 14.62 -8.80 -12.77
N VAL A 506 14.84 -10.05 -13.23
CA VAL A 506 16.11 -10.48 -13.79
C VAL A 506 16.23 -9.92 -15.23
N PRO A 507 17.29 -9.17 -15.56
CA PRO A 507 17.44 -8.58 -16.90
C PRO A 507 17.62 -9.67 -17.94
N GLU A 508 16.72 -9.68 -18.93
CA GLU A 508 16.67 -10.69 -19.98
C GLU A 508 17.86 -10.58 -20.92
N GLU A 509 18.43 -9.38 -21.08
CA GLU A 509 19.56 -9.08 -21.95
C GLU A 509 20.86 -9.76 -21.51
N LEU A 510 20.97 -10.14 -20.23
CA LEU A 510 22.18 -10.72 -19.64
C LEU A 510 22.03 -12.17 -19.20
N TYR A 511 20.88 -12.53 -18.63
CA TYR A 511 20.64 -13.83 -18.01
C TYR A 511 19.46 -14.54 -18.67
N THR A 512 19.33 -14.45 -20.00
CA THR A 512 18.19 -15.01 -20.74
C THR A 512 17.98 -16.49 -20.40
N LYS A 513 19.07 -17.28 -20.37
CA LYS A 513 18.98 -18.73 -20.10
C LYS A 513 18.55 -19.01 -18.66
N GLU A 514 19.16 -18.35 -17.69
CA GLU A 514 18.85 -18.53 -16.28
C GLU A 514 17.46 -18.02 -15.94
N LYS A 515 17.04 -16.88 -16.51
CA LYS A 515 15.68 -16.36 -16.39
C LYS A 515 14.67 -17.35 -16.97
N MET A 516 14.93 -17.93 -18.15
CA MET A 516 14.08 -18.96 -18.73
C MET A 516 13.96 -20.20 -17.84
N ILE A 517 15.07 -20.68 -17.27
CA ILE A 517 15.08 -21.80 -16.32
C ILE A 517 14.25 -21.46 -15.08
N LEU A 518 14.48 -20.28 -14.47
CA LEU A 518 13.74 -19.85 -13.28
C LEU A 518 12.24 -19.66 -13.57
N LEU A 519 11.87 -19.14 -14.74
CA LEU A 519 10.48 -19.04 -15.16
C LEU A 519 9.84 -20.40 -15.35
N ASP A 520 10.56 -21.37 -15.91
CA ASP A 520 10.08 -22.76 -16.05
C ASP A 520 9.89 -23.42 -14.67
N GLU A 521 10.83 -23.20 -13.75
CA GLU A 521 10.77 -23.68 -12.38
C GLU A 521 9.63 -23.05 -11.57
N VAL A 522 9.39 -21.74 -11.73
CA VAL A 522 8.23 -21.06 -11.14
C VAL A 522 6.92 -21.56 -11.74
N LYS A 523 6.86 -21.78 -13.07
CA LYS A 523 5.69 -22.41 -13.71
C LYS A 523 5.44 -23.82 -13.17
N HIS A 524 6.49 -24.60 -12.96
CA HIS A 524 6.39 -25.91 -12.35
C HIS A 524 5.90 -25.82 -10.90
N ALA A 525 6.42 -24.88 -10.11
CA ALA A 525 5.92 -24.60 -8.76
C ALA A 525 4.43 -24.23 -8.77
N LYS A 526 3.98 -23.40 -9.73
CA LYS A 526 2.56 -23.03 -9.89
C LYS A 526 1.70 -24.24 -10.25
N GLN A 527 2.18 -25.13 -11.12
CA GLN A 527 1.50 -26.40 -11.44
C GLN A 527 1.38 -27.31 -10.21
N LEU A 528 2.45 -27.42 -9.41
CA LEU A 528 2.42 -28.18 -8.16
C LEU A 528 1.43 -27.57 -7.15
N SER A 529 1.44 -26.23 -7.01
CA SER A 529 0.50 -25.47 -6.18
C SER A 529 -0.96 -25.75 -6.58
N ALA A 530 -1.27 -25.66 -7.88
CA ALA A 530 -2.58 -25.99 -8.42
C ALA A 530 -2.94 -27.47 -8.22
N SER A 531 -1.99 -28.39 -8.39
CA SER A 531 -2.25 -29.84 -8.28
C SER A 531 -2.61 -30.30 -6.85
N ARG A 532 -2.06 -29.63 -5.82
CA ARG A 532 -2.37 -29.94 -4.42
C ARG A 532 -3.59 -29.17 -3.89
N ASN A 533 -4.02 -28.11 -4.60
CA ASN A 533 -5.15 -27.30 -4.20
C ASN A 533 -6.46 -28.02 -4.57
N LEU A 534 -7.30 -28.28 -3.57
CA LEU A 534 -8.60 -28.89 -3.79
C LEU A 534 -9.65 -27.90 -4.29
N ILE A 535 -9.39 -26.60 -4.12
CA ILE A 535 -10.21 -25.51 -4.65
C ILE A 535 -9.93 -25.34 -6.14
N GLN A 536 -10.98 -25.39 -6.95
CA GLN A 536 -10.93 -25.07 -8.37
C GLN A 536 -10.93 -23.55 -8.56
N ASN A 537 -10.09 -23.06 -9.48
CA ASN A 537 -9.95 -21.64 -9.81
C ASN A 537 -9.73 -20.74 -8.56
N GLY A 538 -8.87 -21.17 -7.63
CA GLY A 538 -8.53 -20.42 -6.41
C GLY A 538 -7.63 -19.18 -6.65
N ASN A 539 -7.02 -19.09 -7.83
CA ASN A 539 -6.23 -17.97 -8.35
C ASN A 539 -7.04 -17.06 -9.30
N PHE A 540 -8.34 -17.32 -9.49
CA PHE A 540 -9.26 -16.53 -10.31
C PHE A 540 -8.76 -16.23 -11.74
N GLU A 541 -8.00 -17.14 -12.34
CA GLU A 541 -7.48 -17.01 -13.70
C GLU A 541 -8.61 -16.97 -14.75
N PHE A 542 -9.64 -17.77 -14.52
CA PHE A 542 -10.87 -17.81 -15.32
C PHE A 542 -11.99 -17.05 -14.62
N TYR A 543 -13.08 -16.74 -15.34
CA TYR A 543 -14.27 -16.15 -14.71
C TYR A 543 -14.79 -17.05 -13.57
N THR A 544 -15.72 -16.58 -12.76
CA THR A 544 -16.21 -17.31 -11.57
C THR A 544 -16.96 -18.61 -11.87
N ASP A 545 -16.79 -19.21 -13.04
CA ASP A 545 -17.55 -20.37 -13.56
C ASP A 545 -17.43 -21.63 -12.67
N GLU A 546 -16.33 -21.74 -11.90
CA GLU A 546 -16.09 -22.83 -10.92
C GLU A 546 -16.51 -22.46 -9.48
N TRP A 547 -17.07 -21.26 -9.28
CA TRP A 547 -17.52 -20.74 -8.01
C TRP A 547 -19.00 -20.38 -8.06
N THR A 548 -19.77 -20.69 -7.02
CA THR A 548 -21.14 -20.16 -6.93
C THR A 548 -21.11 -18.77 -6.31
N THR A 549 -21.53 -17.76 -7.06
CA THR A 549 -21.40 -16.35 -6.68
C THR A 549 -22.72 -15.59 -6.70
N SER A 550 -22.84 -14.57 -5.86
CA SER A 550 -23.84 -13.51 -6.04
C SER A 550 -23.52 -12.63 -7.26
N ASN A 551 -24.53 -11.97 -7.85
CA ASN A 551 -24.43 -11.21 -9.11
C ASN A 551 -23.43 -10.04 -9.14
N ASN A 552 -22.88 -9.63 -7.99
CA ASN A 552 -22.10 -8.39 -7.87
C ASN A 552 -20.59 -8.63 -7.71
N VAL A 553 -20.16 -9.89 -7.72
CA VAL A 553 -18.73 -10.23 -7.65
C VAL A 553 -18.10 -10.03 -9.02
N SER A 554 -16.86 -9.53 -9.04
CA SER A 554 -16.13 -9.30 -10.30
C SER A 554 -14.68 -9.72 -10.15
N ILE A 555 -14.08 -10.17 -11.25
CA ILE A 555 -12.64 -10.40 -11.33
C ILE A 555 -12.00 -9.15 -11.93
N GLN A 556 -10.91 -8.69 -11.31
CA GLN A 556 -10.14 -7.56 -11.78
C GLN A 556 -8.68 -7.98 -11.94
N ALA A 557 -7.92 -7.24 -12.75
CA ALA A 557 -6.48 -7.41 -12.93
C ALA A 557 -5.75 -6.13 -12.48
N ASP A 558 -4.43 -6.10 -12.62
CA ASP A 558 -3.58 -4.91 -12.40
C ASP A 558 -3.59 -4.37 -10.96
N ASN A 559 -3.62 -5.27 -9.96
CA ASN A 559 -3.45 -4.91 -8.56
C ASN A 559 -1.96 -4.99 -8.15
N PRO A 560 -1.39 -3.98 -7.47
CA PRO A 560 0.00 -4.03 -7.01
C PRO A 560 0.31 -5.14 -5.99
N ILE A 561 -0.71 -5.71 -5.35
CA ILE A 561 -0.60 -6.78 -4.34
C ILE A 561 -0.63 -8.17 -4.98
N PHE A 562 -1.43 -8.35 -6.03
CA PHE A 562 -1.71 -9.66 -6.63
C PHE A 562 -1.05 -9.80 -8.00
N LYS A 563 -0.52 -10.99 -8.31
CA LYS A 563 0.07 -11.26 -9.63
C LYS A 563 -0.99 -11.84 -10.57
N GLY A 564 -1.67 -10.96 -11.31
CA GLY A 564 -2.68 -11.34 -12.29
C GLY A 564 -4.09 -10.97 -11.85
N ASN A 565 -5.03 -11.90 -12.03
CA ASN A 565 -6.43 -11.70 -11.70
C ASN A 565 -6.68 -11.91 -10.20
N TYR A 566 -7.60 -11.14 -9.63
CA TYR A 566 -8.05 -11.30 -8.25
C TYR A 566 -9.56 -11.08 -8.14
N LEU A 567 -10.15 -11.63 -7.10
CA LEU A 567 -11.56 -11.49 -6.82
C LEU A 567 -11.85 -10.19 -6.09
N LYS A 568 -12.81 -9.41 -6.60
CA LYS A 568 -13.36 -8.23 -5.93
C LYS A 568 -14.80 -8.46 -5.53
N MET A 569 -15.05 -8.37 -4.24
CA MET A 569 -16.37 -8.51 -3.63
C MET A 569 -16.84 -7.16 -3.08
N PRO A 570 -17.88 -6.53 -3.65
CA PRO A 570 -18.47 -5.32 -3.08
C PRO A 570 -19.40 -5.63 -1.89
N GLY A 571 -19.86 -4.58 -1.22
CA GLY A 571 -20.82 -4.66 -0.12
C GLY A 571 -22.16 -5.26 -0.52
N ALA A 572 -22.94 -5.65 0.47
CA ALA A 572 -24.29 -6.18 0.27
C ALA A 572 -25.17 -5.16 -0.47
N ARG A 573 -25.98 -5.62 -1.43
CA ARG A 573 -26.85 -4.76 -2.23
C ARG A 573 -28.13 -4.42 -1.45
N GLU A 574 -28.51 -3.15 -1.49
CA GLU A 574 -29.82 -2.65 -1.02
C GLU A 574 -30.63 -2.18 -2.23
N THR A 575 -31.89 -2.58 -2.32
CA THR A 575 -32.84 -2.05 -3.32
C THR A 575 -33.51 -0.79 -2.76
N GLY A 576 -33.58 0.26 -3.58
CA GLY A 576 -34.19 1.53 -3.21
C GLY A 576 -35.70 1.40 -3.09
N GLY A 577 -36.19 1.28 -1.85
CA GLY A 577 -37.58 1.02 -1.50
C GLY A 577 -37.70 -0.33 -0.80
N ASP A 578 -37.80 -0.31 0.53
CA ASP A 578 -37.95 -1.45 1.45
C ASP A 578 -36.76 -2.40 1.66
N THR A 579 -35.99 -2.10 2.73
CA THR A 579 -35.25 -2.94 3.72
C THR A 579 -34.67 -4.34 3.39
N THR A 580 -34.71 -4.83 2.15
CA THR A 580 -34.16 -6.14 1.78
C THR A 580 -32.69 -6.03 1.39
N ARG A 581 -31.82 -6.71 2.15
CA ARG A 581 -30.38 -6.78 1.93
C ARG A 581 -29.99 -8.10 1.28
N PHE A 582 -29.33 -8.03 0.15
CA PHE A 582 -28.79 -9.20 -0.56
C PHE A 582 -27.28 -9.31 -0.29
N PRO A 583 -26.82 -10.34 0.42
CA PRO A 583 -25.40 -10.49 0.74
C PRO A 583 -24.58 -10.78 -0.51
N THR A 584 -23.36 -10.24 -0.55
CA THR A 584 -22.36 -10.62 -1.57
C THR A 584 -21.63 -11.87 -1.10
N TYR A 585 -21.54 -12.90 -1.94
CA TYR A 585 -20.87 -14.14 -1.58
C TYR A 585 -20.18 -14.82 -2.76
N VAL A 586 -19.17 -15.63 -2.41
CA VAL A 586 -18.52 -16.61 -3.29
C VAL A 586 -18.33 -17.91 -2.50
N LEU A 587 -18.69 -19.04 -3.08
CA LEU A 587 -18.59 -20.32 -2.39
C LEU A 587 -18.26 -21.49 -3.32
N GLN A 588 -17.57 -22.48 -2.76
CA GLN A 588 -17.29 -23.75 -3.42
C GLN A 588 -17.40 -24.89 -2.41
N LYS A 589 -17.93 -26.02 -2.87
CA LYS A 589 -17.99 -27.26 -2.10
C LYS A 589 -16.95 -28.22 -2.63
N ILE A 590 -16.07 -28.68 -1.74
CA ILE A 590 -15.08 -29.69 -2.04
C ILE A 590 -15.73 -31.05 -1.83
N ASP A 591 -15.75 -31.85 -2.90
CA ASP A 591 -16.39 -33.16 -2.94
C ASP A 591 -15.65 -34.21 -2.08
N GLU A 592 -16.40 -35.11 -1.44
CA GLU A 592 -15.83 -36.21 -0.64
C GLU A 592 -14.83 -37.08 -1.42
N SER A 593 -14.98 -37.24 -2.74
CA SER A 593 -14.04 -38.03 -3.55
C SER A 593 -12.61 -37.47 -3.56
N LYS A 594 -12.44 -36.18 -3.24
CA LYS A 594 -11.15 -35.50 -3.13
C LYS A 594 -10.58 -35.53 -1.70
N LEU A 595 -11.33 -36.04 -0.73
CA LEU A 595 -10.99 -36.01 0.69
C LEU A 595 -10.53 -37.38 1.19
N LYS A 596 -9.63 -37.38 2.18
CA LYS A 596 -9.13 -38.57 2.85
C LYS A 596 -9.70 -38.68 4.26
N PRO A 597 -9.99 -39.90 4.75
CA PRO A 597 -10.52 -40.07 6.11
C PRO A 597 -9.49 -39.66 7.16
N TYR A 598 -9.97 -39.09 8.27
CA TYR A 598 -9.14 -38.72 9.42
C TYR A 598 -7.92 -37.87 9.06
N THR A 599 -8.11 -36.86 8.21
CA THR A 599 -7.04 -36.04 7.64
C THR A 599 -7.29 -34.55 7.90
N ARG A 600 -6.23 -33.81 8.24
CA ARG A 600 -6.25 -32.35 8.39
C ARG A 600 -6.04 -31.68 7.03
N TYR A 601 -6.84 -30.66 6.78
CA TYR A 601 -6.73 -29.75 5.64
C TYR A 601 -6.48 -28.33 6.12
N LYS A 602 -5.75 -27.54 5.35
CA LYS A 602 -5.49 -26.11 5.58
C LYS A 602 -6.26 -25.28 4.57
N ALA A 603 -7.17 -24.44 5.05
CA ALA A 603 -7.87 -23.42 4.28
C ALA A 603 -7.15 -22.08 4.48
N ARG A 604 -6.53 -21.58 3.42
CA ARG A 604 -5.64 -20.41 3.48
C ARG A 604 -5.73 -19.57 2.21
N GLY A 605 -5.17 -18.38 2.25
CA GLY A 605 -5.07 -17.50 1.09
C GLY A 605 -4.68 -16.08 1.45
N PHE A 606 -4.78 -15.18 0.48
CA PHE A 606 -4.32 -13.81 0.62
C PHE A 606 -5.45 -12.79 0.41
N VAL A 607 -5.51 -11.81 1.31
CA VAL A 607 -6.48 -10.72 1.33
C VAL A 607 -5.75 -9.43 1.04
N GLY A 608 -6.08 -8.75 -0.05
CA GLY A 608 -5.48 -7.45 -0.39
C GLY A 608 -6.02 -6.36 0.53
N SER A 609 -7.34 -6.31 0.67
CA SER A 609 -8.07 -5.46 1.60
C SER A 609 -9.43 -6.04 1.90
N SER A 610 -9.93 -5.86 3.12
CA SER A 610 -11.27 -6.32 3.47
C SER A 610 -11.93 -5.53 4.60
N HIS A 611 -13.24 -5.43 4.53
CA HIS A 611 -14.10 -4.94 5.60
C HIS A 611 -15.39 -5.78 5.67
N ASN A 612 -15.72 -6.28 6.85
CA ASN A 612 -16.91 -7.10 7.15
C ASN A 612 -17.07 -8.34 6.24
N VAL A 613 -15.95 -8.96 5.85
CA VAL A 613 -15.94 -10.21 5.10
C VAL A 613 -15.89 -11.37 6.07
N ARG A 614 -16.89 -12.24 6.02
CA ARG A 614 -16.96 -13.44 6.85
C ARG A 614 -16.47 -14.65 6.05
N LEU A 615 -15.41 -15.32 6.53
CA LEU A 615 -14.96 -16.61 6.01
C LEU A 615 -15.60 -17.72 6.83
N ILE A 616 -16.25 -18.65 6.14
CA ILE A 616 -16.83 -19.86 6.70
C ILE A 616 -16.20 -21.07 6.02
N VAL A 617 -15.59 -21.95 6.81
CA VAL A 617 -15.11 -23.27 6.36
C VAL A 617 -15.77 -24.33 7.23
N GLU A 618 -16.64 -25.14 6.65
CA GLU A 618 -17.59 -25.98 7.39
C GLU A 618 -17.71 -27.39 6.81
N ARG A 619 -17.75 -28.39 7.70
CA ARG A 619 -18.08 -29.78 7.41
C ARG A 619 -19.08 -30.35 8.43
N TYR A 620 -18.71 -30.40 9.71
CA TYR A 620 -19.56 -30.93 10.79
C TYR A 620 -20.20 -29.82 11.62
N GLY A 621 -19.90 -28.55 11.33
CA GLY A 621 -20.48 -27.36 11.95
C GLY A 621 -19.69 -26.09 11.62
N LYS A 622 -19.74 -25.07 12.49
CA LYS A 622 -18.93 -23.85 12.34
C LYS A 622 -17.47 -24.08 12.76
N GLU A 623 -16.73 -24.90 12.02
CA GLU A 623 -15.31 -25.17 12.32
C GLU A 623 -14.44 -23.94 12.11
N VAL A 624 -14.66 -23.18 11.04
CA VAL A 624 -14.09 -21.86 10.82
C VAL A 624 -15.23 -20.88 10.54
N ASP A 625 -15.32 -19.84 11.35
CA ASP A 625 -16.32 -18.77 11.23
C ASP A 625 -15.70 -17.48 11.76
N VAL A 626 -15.06 -16.72 10.86
CA VAL A 626 -14.21 -15.57 11.22
C VAL A 626 -14.52 -14.36 10.37
N ILE A 627 -14.31 -13.17 10.92
CA ILE A 627 -14.42 -11.91 10.17
C ILE A 627 -13.01 -11.44 9.81
N LEU A 628 -12.73 -11.35 8.51
CA LEU A 628 -11.48 -10.86 7.95
C LEU A 628 -11.64 -9.34 7.74
N ASN A 629 -10.90 -8.56 8.53
CA ASN A 629 -10.87 -7.10 8.46
C ASN A 629 -9.42 -6.65 8.27
N VAL A 630 -8.98 -6.62 7.01
CA VAL A 630 -7.61 -6.29 6.63
C VAL A 630 -7.58 -4.89 6.07
N ARG A 631 -6.78 -4.00 6.68
CA ARG A 631 -6.61 -2.64 6.19
C ARG A 631 -5.88 -2.66 4.85
N ASN A 632 -6.17 -1.69 4.01
CA ASN A 632 -5.42 -1.47 2.77
C ASN A 632 -4.13 -0.67 3.06
N ASP A 633 -3.31 -1.15 3.99
CA ASP A 633 -2.03 -0.53 4.37
C ASP A 633 -0.93 -0.78 3.32
N LEU A 634 -1.11 -1.77 2.45
CA LEU A 634 -0.31 -1.97 1.23
C LEU A 634 -0.56 -0.90 0.15
N ALA A 635 -1.67 -0.15 0.24
CA ALA A 635 -1.98 0.96 -0.68
C ALA A 635 -1.73 2.35 -0.09
N LEU A 636 -1.07 2.47 1.07
CA LEU A 636 -0.78 3.76 1.68
C LEU A 636 0.44 4.44 1.03
N ASN A 637 0.15 5.14 -0.06
CA ASN A 637 0.21 6.60 -0.06
C ASN A 637 -0.89 7.15 -0.98
N THR A 638 -2.03 7.49 -0.38
CA THR A 638 -3.10 8.26 -1.02
C THR A 638 -2.67 9.71 -1.21
N VAL A 639 -2.06 9.97 -2.37
CA VAL A 639 -2.24 11.21 -3.14
C VAL A 639 -2.72 10.78 -4.53
N ALA A 640 -3.78 11.41 -5.04
CA ALA A 640 -4.47 11.04 -6.27
C ALA A 640 -3.60 11.13 -7.55
N PRO A 641 -4.15 10.68 -8.69
CA PRO A 641 -3.70 9.55 -9.48
C PRO A 641 -2.41 9.85 -10.26
N PHE A 642 -1.28 9.44 -9.72
CA PHE A 642 -0.10 9.12 -10.52
C PHE A 642 0.09 7.61 -10.46
N ARG A 643 0.30 6.97 -11.61
CA ARG A 643 0.73 5.56 -11.69
C ARG A 643 2.08 5.45 -10.96
N ILE A 644 2.02 5.18 -9.66
CA ILE A 644 3.16 4.69 -8.90
C ILE A 644 3.25 3.23 -9.31
N GLU A 645 4.17 2.91 -10.22
CA GLU A 645 4.62 1.53 -10.39
C GLU A 645 5.18 1.09 -9.04
N VAL A 646 4.40 0.28 -8.32
CA VAL A 646 4.87 -0.40 -7.12
C VAL A 646 6.06 -1.23 -7.54
N ASN A 647 7.20 -0.98 -6.91
CA ASN A 647 8.48 -1.54 -7.31
C ASN A 647 8.47 -3.06 -7.01
N GLN A 648 8.04 -3.87 -7.99
CA GLN A 648 7.84 -5.33 -7.91
C GLN A 648 9.10 -6.12 -7.50
N CYS A 649 10.26 -5.46 -7.49
CA CYS A 649 11.57 -6.06 -7.23
C CYS A 649 12.04 -6.00 -5.76
N GLN A 650 11.17 -5.60 -4.82
CA GLN A 650 11.46 -5.66 -3.39
C GLN A 650 10.75 -6.85 -2.74
N SER A 651 11.49 -7.64 -1.95
CA SER A 651 10.94 -8.74 -1.15
C SER A 651 9.97 -8.21 -0.12
N GLN A 652 8.67 -8.31 -0.39
CA GLN A 652 7.63 -8.00 0.58
C GLN A 652 7.54 -9.16 1.58
N THR A 653 8.37 -9.11 2.62
CA THR A 653 8.30 -10.09 3.71
C THR A 653 7.30 -9.55 4.71
N TYR A 654 6.08 -10.09 4.70
CA TYR A 654 5.05 -9.67 5.64
C TYR A 654 5.26 -10.39 6.97
N PRO A 655 5.41 -9.65 8.09
CA PRO A 655 5.47 -10.27 9.38
C PRO A 655 4.11 -10.95 9.64
N ILE A 656 4.14 -12.24 9.97
CA ILE A 656 3.03 -12.91 10.61
C ILE A 656 2.86 -12.24 11.98
N ILE A 657 2.00 -11.22 12.06
CA ILE A 657 1.58 -10.66 13.34
C ILE A 657 0.68 -11.72 13.99
N ARG A 658 1.29 -12.62 14.78
CA ARG A 658 0.56 -13.40 15.79
C ARG A 658 0.33 -12.53 17.03
N ASP A 659 -0.32 -11.37 16.88
CA ASP A 659 -0.83 -10.63 18.03
C ASP A 659 -2.33 -10.88 18.17
N GLY A 660 -2.70 -11.32 19.37
CA GLY A 660 -4.09 -11.44 19.79
C GLY A 660 -4.80 -10.10 19.65
N CYS A 661 -6.06 -10.17 19.21
CA CYS A 661 -6.95 -9.02 19.05
C CYS A 661 -6.79 -8.00 20.19
N LEU A 662 -6.55 -6.75 19.82
CA LEU A 662 -6.79 -5.60 20.69
C LEU A 662 -8.27 -5.59 21.11
N THR A 663 -8.54 -6.09 22.32
CA THR A 663 -9.67 -5.59 23.10
C THR A 663 -9.41 -4.12 23.35
N ASN A 664 -10.11 -3.22 22.64
CA ASN A 664 -10.58 -1.90 23.08
C ASN A 664 -10.94 -1.02 21.88
N VAL A 665 -12.20 -1.07 21.44
CA VAL A 665 -12.94 0.14 21.07
C VAL A 665 -14.36 -0.05 21.61
N ILE A 666 -14.56 0.38 22.85
CA ILE A 666 -15.88 0.83 23.29
C ILE A 666 -15.99 2.24 22.73
N ASP A 667 -16.69 2.39 21.59
CA ASP A 667 -17.26 3.70 21.28
C ASP A 667 -18.53 3.83 22.12
N THR A 668 -18.33 4.41 23.30
CA THR A 668 -19.36 5.13 24.03
C THR A 668 -19.86 6.26 23.14
N ASN A 669 -21.13 6.20 22.73
CA ASN A 669 -22.12 7.30 22.78
C ASN A 669 -23.17 7.17 21.68
N TYR A 670 -24.29 6.51 21.98
CA TYR A 670 -25.63 7.11 21.83
C TYR A 670 -26.68 6.26 22.59
N TYR A 671 -26.99 6.66 23.83
CA TYR A 671 -28.32 6.44 24.43
C TYR A 671 -29.28 7.39 23.69
N GLU A 672 -30.55 7.14 23.42
CA GLU A 672 -31.57 6.35 24.10
C GLU A 672 -32.81 6.24 23.18
N GLY A 673 -33.66 5.24 23.37
CA GLY A 673 -34.88 5.07 22.59
C GLY A 673 -35.43 3.64 22.63
N ALA A 674 -35.64 3.10 23.83
CA ALA A 674 -36.27 1.81 24.04
C ALA A 674 -37.70 1.78 23.49
N GLN A 675 -38.08 0.68 22.82
CA GLN A 675 -39.23 -0.11 23.24
C GLN A 675 -39.31 -1.49 22.52
N SER A 676 -39.44 -2.51 23.36
CA SER A 676 -40.13 -3.79 23.15
C SER A 676 -39.47 -4.92 22.34
N GLY A 677 -39.30 -6.06 23.01
CA GLY A 677 -39.55 -7.38 22.39
C GLY A 677 -38.35 -8.31 22.22
N HIS A 678 -37.98 -9.01 23.29
CA HIS A 678 -37.26 -10.29 23.34
C HIS A 678 -36.69 -10.87 22.02
N ALA A 679 -35.39 -10.68 21.80
CA ALA A 679 -34.56 -11.63 21.08
C ALA A 679 -33.21 -11.78 21.80
N ASN A 680 -32.99 -12.95 22.42
CA ASN A 680 -31.69 -13.33 22.96
C ASN A 680 -30.68 -13.47 21.81
N PHE A 681 -30.04 -12.37 21.40
CA PHE A 681 -28.88 -12.43 20.52
C PHE A 681 -27.70 -13.03 21.30
N LYS A 682 -27.44 -14.32 21.10
CA LYS A 682 -26.14 -14.91 21.41
C LYS A 682 -25.08 -14.11 20.65
N LYS A 683 -24.24 -13.34 21.35
CA LYS A 683 -23.04 -12.72 20.78
C LYS A 683 -22.13 -13.83 20.25
N GLU A 684 -22.11 -14.03 18.94
CA GLU A 684 -21.11 -14.87 18.28
C GLU A 684 -19.74 -14.22 18.42
N HIS A 685 -18.81 -14.90 19.09
CA HIS A 685 -17.41 -14.50 19.17
C HIS A 685 -16.72 -14.71 17.81
N GLY A 686 -16.88 -13.77 16.88
CA GLY A 686 -16.08 -13.73 15.66
C GLY A 686 -14.66 -13.28 15.99
N MET A 687 -13.66 -14.14 15.77
CA MET A 687 -12.26 -13.71 15.81
C MET A 687 -12.01 -12.74 14.65
N CYS A 688 -11.54 -11.52 14.95
CA CYS A 688 -11.13 -10.55 13.94
C CYS A 688 -9.71 -10.88 13.46
N HIS A 689 -9.55 -11.18 12.18
CA HIS A 689 -8.23 -11.38 11.57
C HIS A 689 -7.79 -10.10 10.84
N GLN A 690 -6.59 -9.59 11.15
CA GLN A 690 -6.05 -8.34 10.58
C GLN A 690 -4.88 -8.54 9.62
N SER A 691 -4.33 -9.74 9.50
CA SER A 691 -3.23 -10.04 8.56
C SER A 691 -3.77 -10.34 7.16
N HIS A 692 -3.02 -9.92 6.13
CA HIS A 692 -3.29 -10.21 4.72
C HIS A 692 -3.30 -11.72 4.42
N GLN A 693 -2.42 -12.48 5.06
CA GLN A 693 -2.39 -13.93 4.95
C GLN A 693 -3.25 -14.55 6.06
N PHE A 694 -4.23 -15.39 5.71
CA PHE A 694 -4.95 -16.21 6.68
C PHE A 694 -4.64 -17.70 6.47
N ASP A 695 -4.62 -18.47 7.55
CA ASP A 695 -4.39 -19.92 7.54
C ASP A 695 -5.19 -20.57 8.68
N PHE A 696 -6.22 -21.35 8.33
CA PHE A 696 -7.06 -22.08 9.25
C PHE A 696 -7.07 -23.56 8.91
N HIS A 697 -7.23 -24.43 9.92
CA HIS A 697 -7.31 -25.86 9.70
C HIS A 697 -8.74 -26.39 9.83
N ILE A 698 -9.07 -27.41 9.05
CA ILE A 698 -10.30 -28.20 9.17
C ILE A 698 -9.96 -29.69 9.13
N ASP A 699 -10.67 -30.48 9.94
CA ASP A 699 -10.38 -31.89 10.16
C ASP A 699 -11.51 -32.76 9.60
N THR A 700 -11.17 -33.74 8.77
CA THR A 700 -12.12 -34.73 8.25
C THR A 700 -12.20 -35.94 9.19
N GLY A 701 -13.41 -36.48 9.37
CA GLY A 701 -13.66 -37.76 10.04
C GLY A 701 -13.71 -38.89 9.02
N GLU A 702 -14.71 -39.77 9.09
CA GLU A 702 -14.99 -40.68 7.99
C GLU A 702 -15.45 -39.90 6.73
N VAL A 703 -15.09 -40.42 5.56
CA VAL A 703 -15.50 -39.92 4.25
C VAL A 703 -16.75 -40.70 3.79
N HIS A 704 -17.82 -39.98 3.45
CA HIS A 704 -19.13 -40.55 3.12
C HIS A 704 -19.53 -40.21 1.68
N LEU A 705 -19.06 -40.96 0.68
CA LEU A 705 -19.32 -40.68 -0.74
C LEU A 705 -20.82 -40.51 -1.08
N ASN A 706 -21.70 -41.32 -0.48
CA ASN A 706 -23.14 -41.25 -0.75
C ASN A 706 -23.83 -40.06 -0.08
N LYS A 707 -23.36 -39.63 1.10
CA LYS A 707 -23.96 -38.49 1.82
C LYS A 707 -23.34 -37.17 1.41
N ASN A 708 -22.12 -37.23 0.89
CA ASN A 708 -21.31 -36.12 0.42
C ASN A 708 -21.39 -34.85 1.29
N PRO A 709 -21.05 -34.90 2.61
CA PRO A 709 -20.99 -33.68 3.41
C PRO A 709 -19.97 -32.69 2.83
N GLY A 710 -18.86 -33.19 2.26
CA GLY A 710 -17.81 -32.38 1.63
C GLY A 710 -17.13 -31.43 2.62
N ILE A 711 -16.50 -30.38 2.10
CA ILE A 711 -16.07 -29.20 2.86
C ILE A 711 -16.59 -27.97 2.11
N TRP A 712 -17.32 -27.10 2.79
CA TRP A 712 -17.75 -25.83 2.22
C TRP A 712 -16.74 -24.75 2.53
N VAL A 713 -16.34 -23.96 1.52
CA VAL A 713 -15.55 -22.74 1.67
C VAL A 713 -16.38 -21.59 1.15
N LEU A 714 -16.74 -20.65 2.02
CA LEU A 714 -17.64 -19.53 1.74
C LEU A 714 -17.05 -18.23 2.25
N PHE A 715 -17.00 -17.22 1.38
CA PHE A 715 -16.79 -15.83 1.77
C PHE A 715 -18.11 -15.07 1.61
N LYS A 716 -18.53 -14.35 2.65
CA LYS A 716 -19.81 -13.64 2.70
C LYS A 716 -19.67 -12.22 3.25
N ILE A 717 -20.28 -11.26 2.58
CA ILE A 717 -20.42 -9.87 3.03
C ILE A 717 -21.90 -9.56 3.19
N SER A 718 -22.32 -9.26 4.41
CA SER A 718 -23.73 -8.94 4.72
C SER A 718 -23.97 -7.44 4.96
N SER A 719 -22.90 -6.64 5.06
CA SER A 719 -22.96 -5.20 5.26
C SER A 719 -22.85 -4.46 3.92
N PRO A 720 -23.65 -3.42 3.65
CA PRO A 720 -23.49 -2.54 2.49
C PRO A 720 -22.13 -1.84 2.44
N GLU A 721 -21.52 -1.59 3.61
CA GLU A 721 -20.20 -0.96 3.73
C GLU A 721 -19.03 -1.95 3.58
N GLY A 722 -19.33 -3.25 3.54
CA GLY A 722 -18.30 -4.27 3.42
C GLY A 722 -17.66 -4.30 2.04
N HIS A 723 -16.45 -4.85 1.95
CA HIS A 723 -15.77 -5.13 0.69
C HIS A 723 -14.65 -6.16 0.90
N ALA A 724 -14.23 -6.85 -0.16
CA ALA A 724 -13.05 -7.72 -0.15
C ALA A 724 -12.30 -7.63 -1.48
N THR A 725 -10.98 -7.77 -1.40
CA THR A 725 -10.14 -8.18 -2.52
C THR A 725 -9.34 -9.42 -2.10
N LEU A 726 -9.47 -10.52 -2.85
CA LEU A 726 -9.00 -11.85 -2.47
C LEU A 726 -8.30 -12.53 -3.64
N ASP A 727 -7.23 -13.26 -3.37
CA ASP A 727 -6.53 -14.12 -4.34
C ASP A 727 -5.79 -15.26 -3.64
N ASN A 728 -5.23 -16.20 -4.41
CA ASN A 728 -4.40 -17.30 -3.95
C ASN A 728 -5.12 -18.18 -2.91
N ILE A 729 -6.40 -18.46 -3.11
CA ILE A 729 -7.23 -19.22 -2.17
C ILE A 729 -6.96 -20.72 -2.35
N GLU A 730 -6.55 -21.37 -1.25
CA GLU A 730 -6.13 -22.76 -1.24
C GLU A 730 -6.88 -23.58 -0.16
N LEU A 731 -7.25 -24.82 -0.50
CA LEU A 731 -7.54 -25.89 0.46
C LEU A 731 -6.60 -27.06 0.18
N ILE A 732 -5.61 -27.29 1.04
CA ILE A 732 -4.59 -28.34 0.82
C ILE A 732 -4.60 -29.38 1.94
N GLU A 733 -4.16 -30.59 1.63
CA GLU A 733 -3.90 -31.65 2.63
C GLU A 733 -2.66 -31.30 3.45
N ASP A 734 -2.79 -31.31 4.78
CA ASP A 734 -1.68 -31.09 5.73
C ASP A 734 -1.12 -32.43 6.24
N GLY A 735 -2.01 -33.39 6.55
CA GLY A 735 -1.61 -34.75 6.93
C GLY A 735 -2.63 -35.49 7.81
N PRO A 736 -2.35 -36.76 8.15
CA PRO A 736 -3.26 -37.60 8.94
C PRO A 736 -3.38 -37.12 10.40
N LEU A 737 -4.58 -37.25 10.96
CA LEU A 737 -4.88 -36.87 12.34
C LEU A 737 -4.37 -37.92 13.33
N VAL A 738 -3.73 -37.45 14.40
CA VAL A 738 -3.25 -38.30 15.50
C VAL A 738 -3.64 -37.72 16.86
N GLY A 739 -3.63 -38.56 17.90
CA GLY A 739 -3.82 -38.16 19.29
C GLY A 739 -5.12 -37.40 19.57
N GLU A 740 -4.98 -36.18 20.11
CA GLU A 740 -6.10 -35.34 20.55
C GLU A 740 -6.99 -34.88 19.38
N SER A 741 -6.41 -34.46 18.26
CA SER A 741 -7.18 -33.99 17.09
C SER A 741 -8.05 -35.11 16.50
N LEU A 742 -7.54 -36.35 16.47
CA LEU A 742 -8.32 -37.52 16.05
C LEU A 742 -9.50 -37.80 17.00
N THR A 743 -9.30 -37.62 18.30
CA THR A 743 -10.37 -37.82 19.29
C THR A 743 -11.44 -36.73 19.17
N LEU A 744 -11.02 -35.49 18.95
CA LEU A 744 -11.91 -34.34 18.78
C LEU A 744 -12.78 -34.48 17.53
N VAL A 745 -12.20 -34.87 16.39
CA VAL A 745 -12.97 -35.03 15.14
C VAL A 745 -13.99 -36.17 15.26
N LYS A 746 -13.63 -37.30 15.89
CA LYS A 746 -14.59 -38.40 16.15
C LYS A 746 -15.76 -37.96 17.03
N LYS A 747 -15.51 -37.12 18.04
CA LYS A 747 -16.56 -36.54 18.88
C LYS A 747 -17.47 -35.59 18.09
N ARG A 748 -16.89 -34.73 17.24
CA ARG A 748 -17.64 -33.81 16.36
C ARG A 748 -18.50 -34.57 15.36
N GLU A 749 -17.93 -35.56 14.68
CA GLU A 749 -18.63 -36.41 13.73
C GLU A 749 -19.81 -37.14 14.39
N LYS A 750 -19.61 -37.71 15.59
CA LYS A 750 -20.70 -38.37 16.33
C LYS A 750 -21.84 -37.38 16.67
N LYS A 751 -21.49 -36.17 17.08
CA LYS A 751 -22.48 -35.12 17.36
C LYS A 751 -23.25 -34.74 16.09
N TRP A 752 -22.55 -34.52 14.98
CA TRP A 752 -23.15 -34.23 13.69
C TRP A 752 -24.06 -35.35 13.18
N LYS A 753 -23.65 -36.63 13.29
CA LYS A 753 -24.48 -37.81 12.93
C LYS A 753 -25.80 -37.82 13.72
N ASN A 754 -25.75 -37.51 15.02
CA ASN A 754 -26.96 -37.41 15.84
C ASN A 754 -27.87 -36.24 15.41
N GLU A 755 -27.30 -35.06 15.17
CA GLU A 755 -28.05 -33.89 14.71
C GLU A 755 -28.72 -34.14 13.35
N MET A 756 -28.01 -34.76 12.40
CA MET A 756 -28.56 -35.14 11.10
C MET A 756 -29.68 -36.17 11.20
N GLY A 757 -29.59 -37.12 12.13
CA GLY A 757 -30.67 -38.07 12.41
C GLY A 757 -31.95 -37.38 12.87
N THR A 758 -31.83 -36.38 13.77
CA THR A 758 -32.97 -35.59 14.22
C THR A 758 -33.59 -34.76 13.09
N ARG A 759 -32.77 -34.10 12.27
CA ARG A 759 -33.26 -33.31 11.12
C ARG A 759 -34.01 -34.19 10.12
N TRP A 760 -33.46 -35.35 9.80
CA TRP A 760 -34.11 -36.31 8.90
C TRP A 760 -35.47 -36.76 9.40
N LEU A 761 -35.61 -37.01 10.71
CA LEU A 761 -36.90 -37.42 11.30
C LEU A 761 -37.97 -36.32 11.18
N GLN A 762 -37.59 -35.06 11.44
CA GLN A 762 -38.48 -33.90 11.28
C GLN A 762 -38.93 -33.72 9.83
N THR A 763 -37.99 -33.84 8.88
CA THR A 763 -38.30 -33.75 7.45
C THR A 763 -39.22 -34.85 6.99
N LYS A 764 -38.96 -36.10 7.42
CA LYS A 764 -39.76 -37.26 7.01
C LYS A 764 -41.24 -37.06 7.34
N GLU A 765 -41.54 -36.58 8.55
CA GLU A 765 -42.92 -36.37 8.98
C GLU A 765 -43.65 -35.32 8.12
N VAL A 766 -42.99 -34.20 7.82
CA VAL A 766 -43.58 -33.12 7.00
C VAL A 766 -43.72 -33.58 5.54
N TYR A 767 -42.69 -34.23 5.00
CA TYR A 767 -42.69 -34.73 3.62
C TYR A 767 -43.80 -35.77 3.39
N GLU A 768 -43.98 -36.73 4.29
CA GLU A 768 -45.03 -37.76 4.14
C GLU A 768 -46.43 -37.13 4.18
N LYS A 769 -46.65 -36.12 5.03
CA LYS A 769 -47.93 -35.37 5.08
C LYS A 769 -48.16 -34.57 3.81
N ALA A 770 -47.17 -33.75 3.40
CA ALA A 770 -47.27 -32.92 2.20
C ALA A 770 -47.49 -33.77 0.95
N LYS A 771 -46.69 -34.84 0.79
CA LYS A 771 -46.84 -35.77 -0.33
C LYS A 771 -48.22 -36.44 -0.34
N GLY A 772 -48.72 -36.87 0.82
CA GLY A 772 -50.05 -37.49 0.93
C GLY A 772 -51.18 -36.55 0.49
N GLU A 773 -51.13 -35.28 0.88
CA GLU A 773 -52.11 -34.26 0.46
C GLU A 773 -51.99 -33.95 -1.04
N ILE A 774 -50.77 -33.85 -1.58
CA ILE A 774 -50.55 -33.63 -3.03
C ILE A 774 -51.06 -34.83 -3.83
N ASP A 775 -50.71 -36.06 -3.44
CA ASP A 775 -51.19 -37.28 -4.09
C ASP A 775 -52.73 -37.36 -4.05
N ALA A 776 -53.37 -36.77 -3.04
CA ALA A 776 -54.82 -36.70 -2.94
C ALA A 776 -55.47 -35.74 -3.95
N LEU A 777 -54.73 -34.77 -4.51
CA LEU A 777 -55.24 -33.80 -5.49
C LEU A 777 -55.49 -34.44 -6.88
N PHE A 778 -54.67 -35.42 -7.26
CA PHE A 778 -54.62 -35.99 -8.62
C PHE A 778 -55.32 -37.35 -8.74
N THR A 779 -55.79 -37.69 -9.94
CA THR A 779 -56.43 -38.98 -10.22
C THR A 779 -55.43 -40.12 -10.42
N ASP A 780 -54.21 -39.79 -10.81
CA ASP A 780 -53.16 -40.72 -11.22
C ASP A 780 -51.80 -40.26 -10.69
N ALA A 781 -50.83 -41.17 -10.72
CA ALA A 781 -49.48 -40.91 -10.22
C ALA A 781 -48.60 -40.09 -11.20
N GLN A 782 -49.10 -39.77 -12.39
CA GLN A 782 -48.43 -38.90 -13.37
C GLN A 782 -48.94 -37.45 -13.28
N ASP A 783 -49.79 -37.15 -12.30
CA ASP A 783 -50.36 -35.84 -12.03
C ASP A 783 -51.07 -35.23 -13.25
N GLN A 784 -51.63 -36.05 -14.14
CA GLN A 784 -52.18 -35.56 -15.42
C GLN A 784 -53.54 -34.88 -15.27
N TYR A 785 -54.35 -35.34 -14.31
CA TYR A 785 -55.68 -34.79 -14.07
C TYR A 785 -55.93 -34.60 -12.56
N LEU A 786 -56.61 -33.50 -12.21
CA LEU A 786 -57.13 -33.30 -10.87
C LEU A 786 -58.37 -34.18 -10.64
N LYS A 787 -58.54 -34.69 -9.42
CA LYS A 787 -59.83 -35.27 -9.03
C LYS A 787 -60.93 -34.22 -9.18
N PHE A 788 -62.11 -34.68 -9.55
CA PHE A 788 -63.26 -33.81 -9.79
C PHE A 788 -63.61 -32.93 -8.58
N ASP A 789 -63.47 -33.48 -7.37
CA ASP A 789 -63.78 -32.79 -6.11
C ASP A 789 -62.63 -31.92 -5.57
N THR A 790 -61.44 -31.98 -6.16
CA THR A 790 -60.34 -31.07 -5.81
C THR A 790 -60.78 -29.64 -6.10
N ASN A 791 -60.58 -28.70 -5.17
CA ASN A 791 -60.91 -27.28 -5.32
C ASN A 791 -59.67 -26.45 -4.94
N LEU A 792 -59.72 -25.13 -5.12
CA LEU A 792 -58.56 -24.25 -4.86
C LEU A 792 -58.03 -24.38 -3.43
N SER A 793 -58.92 -24.55 -2.44
CA SER A 793 -58.52 -24.66 -1.04
C SER A 793 -57.72 -25.93 -0.73
N HIS A 794 -57.99 -27.04 -1.42
CA HIS A 794 -57.19 -28.26 -1.29
C HIS A 794 -55.76 -28.02 -1.82
N ILE A 795 -55.61 -27.27 -2.91
CA ILE A 795 -54.30 -26.94 -3.50
C ILE A 795 -53.52 -26.01 -2.56
N ILE A 796 -54.15 -24.94 -2.04
CA ILE A 796 -53.53 -24.02 -1.06
C ILE A 796 -53.11 -24.75 0.22
N SER A 797 -53.92 -25.68 0.71
CA SER A 797 -53.61 -26.45 1.92
C SER A 797 -52.38 -27.35 1.73
N ALA A 798 -52.30 -28.01 0.56
CA ALA A 798 -51.14 -28.80 0.18
C ALA A 798 -49.88 -27.93 0.02
N GLU A 799 -50.01 -26.75 -0.60
CA GLU A 799 -48.93 -25.77 -0.73
C GLU A 799 -48.38 -25.34 0.64
N HIS A 800 -49.25 -25.00 1.59
CA HIS A 800 -48.81 -24.58 2.92
C HIS A 800 -48.02 -25.68 3.66
N LEU A 801 -48.37 -26.95 3.46
CA LEU A 801 -47.58 -28.07 3.98
C LEU A 801 -46.21 -28.17 3.31
N VAL A 802 -46.13 -27.99 1.99
CA VAL A 802 -44.85 -27.94 1.26
C VAL A 802 -43.97 -26.80 1.78
N GLN A 803 -44.54 -25.59 1.92
CA GLN A 803 -43.86 -24.41 2.46
C GLN A 803 -43.36 -24.59 3.90
N SER A 804 -44.00 -25.47 4.68
CA SER A 804 -43.58 -25.80 6.07
C SER A 804 -42.36 -26.73 6.16
N THR A 805 -41.84 -27.21 5.03
CA THR A 805 -40.68 -28.11 5.00
C THR A 805 -39.45 -27.45 5.63
N PRO A 806 -38.84 -28.04 6.69
CA PRO A 806 -37.68 -27.44 7.34
C PRO A 806 -36.40 -27.69 6.53
N TYR A 807 -35.38 -26.84 6.70
CA TYR A 807 -34.03 -27.03 6.12
C TYR A 807 -33.97 -27.08 4.58
N VAL A 808 -34.97 -26.50 3.90
CA VAL A 808 -35.00 -26.35 2.43
C VAL A 808 -33.82 -25.52 1.95
N TYR A 809 -33.51 -24.45 2.67
CA TYR A 809 -32.37 -23.58 2.41
C TYR A 809 -31.35 -23.63 3.53
N ASN A 810 -30.10 -23.31 3.21
CA ASN A 810 -29.02 -23.25 4.19
C ASN A 810 -29.15 -22.06 5.15
N LYS A 811 -28.71 -22.23 6.40
CA LYS A 811 -28.75 -21.16 7.41
C LYS A 811 -27.82 -19.98 7.09
N TRP A 812 -26.75 -20.22 6.34
CA TRP A 812 -25.74 -19.19 6.05
C TRP A 812 -26.14 -18.31 4.86
N LEU A 813 -26.96 -18.81 3.93
CA LEU A 813 -27.46 -18.11 2.74
C LEU A 813 -28.88 -18.62 2.43
N SER A 814 -29.86 -17.71 2.50
CA SER A 814 -31.30 -18.01 2.33
C SER A 814 -31.66 -18.62 0.99
N ASP A 815 -30.84 -18.40 -0.03
CA ASP A 815 -31.13 -18.79 -1.41
C ASP A 815 -30.36 -20.05 -1.82
N MET A 816 -29.59 -20.62 -0.89
CA MET A 816 -28.72 -21.78 -1.17
C MET A 816 -29.43 -23.10 -0.85
N PRO A 817 -29.53 -24.04 -1.81
CA PRO A 817 -30.11 -25.37 -1.61
C PRO A 817 -29.59 -26.09 -0.38
N GLY A 818 -30.47 -26.29 0.60
CA GLY A 818 -30.24 -27.07 1.80
C GLY A 818 -30.45 -28.57 1.56
N MET A 819 -30.47 -29.35 2.64
CA MET A 819 -30.59 -30.82 2.56
C MET A 819 -31.91 -31.31 1.97
N ASN A 820 -32.95 -30.47 1.98
CA ASN A 820 -34.31 -30.82 1.54
C ASN A 820 -34.76 -30.03 0.31
N TYR A 821 -33.85 -29.35 -0.37
CA TYR A 821 -34.20 -28.51 -1.51
C TYR A 821 -34.79 -29.31 -2.68
N ASP A 822 -34.19 -30.45 -3.02
CA ASP A 822 -34.65 -31.27 -4.16
C ASP A 822 -36.05 -31.83 -3.93
N ILE A 823 -36.32 -32.36 -2.72
CA ILE A 823 -37.65 -32.88 -2.37
C ILE A 823 -38.68 -31.75 -2.26
N TYR A 824 -38.26 -30.55 -1.84
CA TYR A 824 -39.14 -29.39 -1.79
C TYR A 824 -39.52 -28.93 -3.19
N THR A 825 -38.54 -28.78 -4.10
CA THR A 825 -38.78 -28.34 -5.48
C THR A 825 -39.57 -29.37 -6.28
N GLU A 826 -39.37 -30.67 -6.04
CA GLU A 826 -40.22 -31.73 -6.59
C GLU A 826 -41.69 -31.53 -6.18
N LEU A 827 -41.98 -31.32 -4.89
CA LEU A 827 -43.35 -31.12 -4.41
C LEU A 827 -43.95 -29.79 -4.90
N GLU A 828 -43.17 -28.71 -4.91
CA GLU A 828 -43.56 -27.39 -5.42
C GLU A 828 -43.91 -27.44 -6.92
N HIS A 829 -43.18 -28.23 -7.71
CA HIS A 829 -43.50 -28.45 -9.11
C HIS A 829 -44.88 -29.12 -9.29
N ARG A 830 -45.20 -30.11 -8.44
CA ARG A 830 -46.51 -30.77 -8.44
C ARG A 830 -47.63 -29.82 -8.02
N ILE A 831 -47.39 -28.93 -7.05
CA ILE A 831 -48.35 -27.87 -6.70
C ILE A 831 -48.58 -26.92 -7.89
N THR A 832 -47.52 -26.50 -8.57
CA THR A 832 -47.60 -25.64 -9.75
C THR A 832 -48.41 -26.31 -10.87
N GLN A 833 -48.22 -27.62 -11.07
CA GLN A 833 -49.00 -28.43 -12.00
C GLN A 833 -50.48 -28.50 -11.58
N ALA A 834 -50.78 -28.64 -10.29
CA ALA A 834 -52.15 -28.62 -9.77
C ALA A 834 -52.85 -27.28 -10.09
N TYR A 835 -52.20 -26.14 -9.82
CA TYR A 835 -52.72 -24.82 -10.21
C TYR A 835 -52.96 -24.73 -11.73
N SER A 836 -52.00 -25.16 -12.55
CA SER A 836 -52.16 -25.13 -14.01
C SER A 836 -53.33 -25.98 -14.51
N LEU A 837 -53.57 -27.16 -13.92
CA LEU A 837 -54.71 -28.00 -14.26
C LEU A 837 -56.04 -27.43 -13.77
N TYR A 838 -56.03 -26.80 -12.59
CA TYR A 838 -57.18 -26.11 -12.02
C TYR A 838 -57.63 -24.95 -12.92
N GLU A 839 -56.69 -24.12 -13.38
CA GLU A 839 -56.97 -23.05 -14.33
C GLU A 839 -57.47 -23.60 -15.67
N ARG A 840 -56.81 -24.63 -16.22
CA ARG A 840 -57.18 -25.21 -17.53
C ARG A 840 -58.54 -25.87 -17.57
N ARG A 841 -58.98 -26.49 -16.47
CA ARG A 841 -60.32 -27.13 -16.39
C ARG A 841 -61.43 -26.11 -16.16
N ASN A 842 -61.10 -24.93 -15.62
CA ASN A 842 -62.05 -23.87 -15.36
C ASN A 842 -62.35 -23.09 -16.65
N ILE A 843 -63.61 -23.09 -17.07
CA ILE A 843 -64.04 -22.38 -18.28
C ILE A 843 -64.15 -20.86 -18.00
N ILE A 844 -64.39 -20.48 -16.74
CA ILE A 844 -64.38 -19.09 -16.28
C ILE A 844 -62.94 -18.58 -16.31
N LYS A 845 -62.72 -17.46 -16.99
CA LYS A 845 -61.40 -16.83 -17.06
C LYS A 845 -61.17 -16.00 -15.80
N ASN A 846 -59.99 -16.15 -15.19
CA ASN A 846 -59.61 -15.44 -13.96
C ASN A 846 -60.65 -15.64 -12.84
N GLY A 847 -61.13 -16.88 -12.68
CA GLY A 847 -62.14 -17.25 -11.68
C GLY A 847 -61.61 -17.31 -10.25
N ASP A 848 -60.30 -17.24 -10.07
CA ASP A 848 -59.53 -17.14 -8.82
C ASP A 848 -59.13 -15.70 -8.47
N PHE A 849 -59.35 -14.74 -9.38
CA PHE A 849 -59.08 -13.31 -9.20
C PHE A 849 -57.61 -12.92 -9.01
N ASP A 850 -56.66 -13.82 -9.29
CA ASP A 850 -55.22 -13.54 -9.16
C ASP A 850 -54.73 -12.44 -10.11
N HIS A 851 -55.51 -12.13 -11.17
CA HIS A 851 -55.27 -11.02 -12.08
C HIS A 851 -56.30 -9.89 -11.90
N ASP A 852 -56.63 -9.56 -10.65
CA ASP A 852 -57.66 -8.58 -10.27
C ASP A 852 -59.00 -8.88 -10.98
N LEU A 853 -59.63 -7.88 -11.60
CA LEU A 853 -60.91 -8.01 -12.31
C LEU A 853 -60.71 -8.24 -13.83
N ASN A 854 -59.53 -8.67 -14.27
CA ASN A 854 -59.30 -8.98 -15.68
C ASN A 854 -60.30 -10.05 -16.16
N HIS A 855 -60.83 -9.86 -17.37
CA HIS A 855 -61.91 -10.68 -17.96
C HIS A 855 -63.28 -10.62 -17.27
N TRP A 856 -63.43 -9.80 -16.24
CA TRP A 856 -64.72 -9.55 -15.59
C TRP A 856 -65.25 -8.15 -15.90
N HIS A 857 -66.55 -8.05 -16.15
CA HIS A 857 -67.28 -6.79 -16.22
C HIS A 857 -67.77 -6.42 -14.83
N ALA A 858 -67.13 -5.44 -14.20
CA ALA A 858 -67.43 -5.00 -12.84
C ALA A 858 -68.06 -3.61 -12.80
N THR A 859 -69.02 -3.39 -11.90
CA THR A 859 -69.52 -2.05 -11.58
C THR A 859 -68.57 -1.32 -10.62
N PRO A 860 -68.69 0.02 -10.47
CA PRO A 860 -67.86 0.77 -9.54
C PRO A 860 -67.97 0.19 -8.12
N HIS A 861 -66.83 0.08 -7.43
CA HIS A 861 -66.64 -0.42 -6.05
C HIS A 861 -66.42 -1.92 -5.84
N ALA A 862 -66.72 -2.79 -6.82
CA ALA A 862 -66.18 -4.15 -6.79
C ALA A 862 -64.65 -4.09 -6.91
N LYS A 863 -63.94 -4.84 -6.06
CA LYS A 863 -62.47 -4.85 -6.02
C LYS A 863 -61.95 -6.20 -5.58
N VAL A 864 -60.71 -6.50 -5.95
CA VAL A 864 -59.99 -7.65 -5.42
C VAL A 864 -59.11 -7.19 -4.26
N GLN A 865 -59.04 -7.99 -3.20
CA GLN A 865 -58.17 -7.76 -2.05
C GLN A 865 -57.34 -9.00 -1.79
N GLN A 866 -56.05 -8.80 -1.47
CA GLN A 866 -55.19 -9.88 -0.99
C GLN A 866 -55.50 -10.17 0.48
N ILE A 867 -56.01 -11.37 0.76
CA ILE A 867 -56.33 -11.86 2.11
C ILE A 867 -55.55 -13.16 2.32
N ASP A 868 -54.63 -13.17 3.29
CA ASP A 868 -53.77 -14.33 3.61
C ASP A 868 -53.06 -14.94 2.38
N GLY A 869 -52.61 -14.08 1.47
CA GLY A 869 -51.89 -14.47 0.24
C GLY A 869 -52.78 -14.95 -0.91
N THR A 870 -54.10 -14.83 -0.79
CA THR A 870 -55.07 -15.22 -1.84
C THR A 870 -55.86 -14.01 -2.32
N ALA A 871 -56.03 -13.90 -3.64
CA ALA A 871 -56.86 -12.87 -4.25
C ALA A 871 -58.35 -13.16 -4.02
N VAL A 872 -59.05 -12.24 -3.36
CA VAL A 872 -60.46 -12.40 -3.02
C VAL A 872 -61.26 -11.26 -3.64
N LEU A 873 -62.26 -11.60 -4.45
CA LEU A 873 -63.23 -10.62 -4.94
C LEU A 873 -64.11 -10.15 -3.78
N VAL A 874 -64.17 -8.83 -3.57
CA VAL A 874 -65.01 -8.17 -2.57
C VAL A 874 -66.10 -7.38 -3.27
N ILE A 875 -67.34 -7.79 -3.05
CA ILE A 875 -68.55 -7.04 -3.40
C ILE A 875 -69.00 -6.29 -2.13
N PRO A 876 -68.74 -4.99 -2.02
CA PRO A 876 -68.90 -4.27 -0.75
C PRO A 876 -70.35 -3.80 -0.46
N ASN A 877 -71.23 -3.82 -1.46
CA ASN A 877 -72.62 -3.38 -1.34
C ASN A 877 -73.45 -3.85 -2.56
N TRP A 878 -74.77 -3.69 -2.44
CA TRP A 878 -75.75 -4.22 -3.39
C TRP A 878 -75.74 -3.55 -4.77
N SER A 879 -75.16 -2.34 -4.89
CA SER A 879 -74.97 -1.68 -6.18
C SER A 879 -73.69 -2.13 -6.89
N SER A 880 -72.88 -2.99 -6.26
CA SER A 880 -71.69 -3.61 -6.83
C SER A 880 -72.02 -4.99 -7.40
N ASN A 881 -71.63 -5.27 -8.64
CA ASN A 881 -71.73 -6.58 -9.26
C ASN A 881 -70.56 -6.82 -10.21
N VAL A 882 -70.32 -8.10 -10.49
CA VAL A 882 -69.26 -8.55 -11.38
C VAL A 882 -69.82 -9.65 -12.27
N SER A 883 -69.56 -9.58 -13.57
CA SER A 883 -70.15 -10.53 -14.54
C SER A 883 -69.18 -10.94 -15.63
N GLN A 884 -69.34 -12.15 -16.15
CA GLN A 884 -68.54 -12.67 -17.26
C GLN A 884 -69.42 -13.47 -18.22
N ASN A 885 -69.27 -13.21 -19.51
CA ASN A 885 -69.89 -14.00 -20.57
C ASN A 885 -68.95 -15.14 -20.97
N VAL A 886 -69.50 -16.34 -21.05
CA VAL A 886 -68.78 -17.59 -21.32
C VAL A 886 -69.48 -18.34 -22.44
N CYS A 887 -68.71 -18.91 -23.36
CA CYS A 887 -69.25 -19.75 -24.43
C CYS A 887 -69.18 -21.24 -24.03
N LEU A 888 -70.30 -21.95 -24.02
CA LEU A 888 -70.40 -23.36 -23.67
C LEU A 888 -70.88 -24.21 -24.86
N GLU A 889 -70.51 -25.49 -24.90
CA GLU A 889 -71.13 -26.46 -25.82
C GLU A 889 -72.56 -26.80 -25.36
N ASN A 890 -73.52 -26.76 -26.29
CA ASN A 890 -74.90 -27.16 -26.04
C ASN A 890 -75.01 -28.68 -25.77
N ASN A 891 -76.00 -29.10 -24.97
CA ASN A 891 -76.24 -30.50 -24.57
C ASN A 891 -75.13 -31.19 -23.75
N ARG A 892 -74.30 -30.43 -23.02
CA ARG A 892 -73.38 -30.96 -22.00
C ARG A 892 -73.73 -30.43 -20.61
N GLY A 893 -73.48 -31.22 -19.58
CA GLY A 893 -73.61 -30.77 -18.18
C GLY A 893 -72.35 -30.05 -17.72
N TYR A 894 -72.53 -29.01 -16.91
CA TYR A 894 -71.46 -28.26 -16.27
C TYR A 894 -71.74 -28.13 -14.78
N VAL A 895 -70.70 -28.12 -13.95
CA VAL A 895 -70.80 -27.81 -12.53
C VAL A 895 -70.26 -26.40 -12.32
N LEU A 896 -71.13 -25.51 -11.85
CA LEU A 896 -70.71 -24.23 -11.27
C LEU A 896 -70.36 -24.48 -9.81
N ARG A 897 -69.11 -24.26 -9.44
CA ARG A 897 -68.59 -24.37 -8.07
C ARG A 897 -68.10 -23.01 -7.61
N VAL A 898 -68.60 -22.55 -6.46
CA VAL A 898 -68.26 -21.25 -5.90
C VAL A 898 -67.79 -21.41 -4.48
N THR A 899 -66.61 -20.88 -4.17
CA THR A 899 -66.08 -20.78 -2.81
C THR A 899 -66.17 -19.33 -2.36
N ALA A 900 -67.05 -19.06 -1.40
CA ALA A 900 -67.35 -17.70 -0.98
C ALA A 900 -67.73 -17.60 0.50
N LYS A 901 -67.70 -16.38 1.02
CA LYS A 901 -68.06 -16.02 2.39
C LYS A 901 -68.96 -14.79 2.35
N LYS A 902 -70.11 -14.88 3.02
CA LYS A 902 -70.99 -13.74 3.24
C LYS A 902 -70.72 -13.14 4.62
N GLU A 903 -70.43 -11.84 4.65
CA GLU A 903 -70.31 -11.03 5.86
C GLU A 903 -71.58 -10.15 5.99
N ASP A 904 -72.05 -9.99 7.23
CA ASP A 904 -73.27 -9.25 7.61
C ASP A 904 -74.60 -9.91 7.20
N MET A 905 -75.69 -9.15 7.32
CA MET A 905 -77.05 -9.55 6.93
C MET A 905 -77.16 -9.71 5.40
N GLY A 906 -78.31 -10.13 4.89
CA GLY A 906 -78.51 -10.30 3.44
C GLY A 906 -77.90 -11.59 2.86
N LYS A 907 -77.85 -11.65 1.52
CA LYS A 907 -77.42 -12.82 0.76
C LYS A 907 -76.43 -12.42 -0.33
N GLY A 908 -75.30 -13.12 -0.40
CA GLY A 908 -74.45 -13.12 -1.59
C GLY A 908 -74.99 -14.12 -2.60
N TYR A 909 -74.86 -13.85 -3.89
CA TYR A 909 -75.30 -14.78 -4.92
C TYR A 909 -74.35 -14.83 -6.12
N VAL A 910 -74.28 -16.00 -6.73
CA VAL A 910 -73.66 -16.23 -8.04
C VAL A 910 -74.68 -16.93 -8.91
N THR A 911 -75.09 -16.25 -9.97
CA THR A 911 -76.11 -16.71 -10.90
C THR A 911 -75.45 -17.08 -12.23
N ILE A 912 -75.81 -18.23 -12.78
CA ILE A 912 -75.49 -18.65 -14.14
C ILE A 912 -76.77 -18.65 -14.96
N SER A 913 -76.77 -18.02 -16.12
CA SER A 913 -77.97 -17.89 -16.97
C SER A 913 -77.64 -17.95 -18.45
N ASP A 914 -78.56 -18.47 -19.26
CA ASP A 914 -78.45 -18.49 -20.71
C ASP A 914 -79.48 -17.55 -21.39
N CYS A 915 -79.38 -17.42 -22.71
CA CYS A 915 -80.23 -16.51 -23.49
C CYS A 915 -81.70 -16.97 -23.63
N ASN A 916 -82.02 -18.22 -23.25
CA ASN A 916 -83.37 -18.79 -23.29
C ASN A 916 -84.11 -18.71 -21.93
N GLY A 917 -83.49 -18.09 -20.92
CA GLY A 917 -84.07 -17.91 -19.60
C GLY A 917 -83.86 -19.08 -18.65
N ASN A 918 -83.03 -20.07 -19.02
CA ASN A 918 -82.56 -21.09 -18.10
C ASN A 918 -81.50 -20.46 -17.18
N GLN A 919 -81.76 -20.50 -15.87
CA GLN A 919 -80.90 -19.88 -14.87
C GLN A 919 -80.83 -20.72 -13.61
N GLU A 920 -79.65 -20.77 -13.00
CA GLU A 920 -79.41 -21.39 -11.70
C GLU A 920 -78.67 -20.40 -10.80
N THR A 921 -78.91 -20.44 -9.48
CA THR A 921 -78.32 -19.47 -8.55
C THR A 921 -77.80 -20.11 -7.27
N LEU A 922 -76.51 -19.94 -7.02
CA LEU A 922 -75.89 -20.24 -5.74
C LEU A 922 -76.04 -19.05 -4.81
N THR A 923 -76.63 -19.27 -3.64
CA THR A 923 -76.83 -18.22 -2.62
C THR A 923 -76.00 -18.50 -1.38
N PHE A 924 -75.45 -17.47 -0.73
CA PHE A 924 -74.62 -17.55 0.46
C PHE A 924 -75.17 -16.60 1.55
N THR A 925 -75.33 -17.11 2.76
CA THR A 925 -75.83 -16.33 3.92
C THR A 925 -74.87 -16.44 5.09
N SER A 926 -74.84 -15.42 5.96
CA SER A 926 -73.97 -15.42 7.16
C SER A 926 -74.27 -16.54 8.15
N CYS A 927 -75.49 -17.10 8.14
CA CYS A 927 -75.88 -18.26 8.95
C CYS A 927 -75.34 -19.61 8.42
N ALA A 928 -74.78 -19.68 7.21
CA ALA A 928 -74.17 -20.91 6.68
C ALA A 928 -72.87 -21.32 7.41
N ASN A 929 -72.38 -20.49 8.33
CA ASN A 929 -71.14 -20.70 9.09
C ASN A 929 -71.34 -21.25 10.52
N TYR A 930 -72.55 -21.66 10.91
CA TYR A 930 -72.80 -22.26 12.23
C TYR A 930 -73.19 -23.75 12.12
N VAL A 931 -72.19 -24.62 12.23
CA VAL A 931 -72.39 -26.00 12.71
C VAL A 931 -71.53 -26.19 13.95
N SER A 932 -72.22 -26.48 15.06
CA SER A 932 -71.68 -26.78 16.39
C SER A 932 -70.99 -28.15 16.42
N ASN A 933 -69.74 -28.18 16.90
CA ASN A 933 -69.15 -29.40 17.44
C ASN A 933 -69.70 -29.63 18.86
N GLU A 934 -70.58 -30.61 19.04
CA GLU A 934 -70.84 -31.20 20.36
C GLU A 934 -69.91 -32.42 20.58
N ILE A 935 -69.26 -32.45 21.74
CA ILE A 935 -68.81 -33.68 22.39
C ILE A 935 -69.44 -33.71 23.80
N THR A 936 -70.38 -34.62 23.99
CA THR A 936 -70.82 -35.39 25.19
C THR A 936 -70.62 -34.83 26.62
N ASN A 937 -71.76 -34.62 27.31
CA ASN A 937 -72.18 -34.89 28.71
C ASN A 937 -71.16 -34.85 29.89
N GLU A 938 -71.40 -34.05 30.94
CA GLU A 938 -72.31 -34.35 32.09
C GLU A 938 -72.49 -33.16 33.08
N GLN A 939 -73.75 -32.97 33.49
CA GLN A 939 -74.30 -32.53 34.81
C GLN A 939 -74.38 -31.04 35.27
N SER A 940 -75.60 -30.74 35.75
CA SER A 940 -76.10 -29.70 36.70
C SER A 940 -76.30 -28.27 36.18
N GLU A 941 -77.34 -27.49 36.50
CA GLU A 941 -78.70 -27.65 37.07
C GLU A 941 -79.44 -26.28 36.90
N TYR A 942 -80.74 -26.28 36.57
CA TYR A 942 -81.76 -25.22 36.83
C TYR A 942 -81.84 -23.92 35.96
N PRO A 943 -83.04 -23.24 35.85
CA PRO A 943 -83.77 -23.10 34.58
C PRO A 943 -84.27 -21.67 34.23
N PHE A 944 -84.62 -21.38 32.95
CA PHE A 944 -85.82 -20.58 32.61
C PHE A 944 -86.21 -20.58 31.10
N SER A 945 -87.46 -21.01 30.84
CA SER A 945 -88.47 -20.68 29.81
C SER A 945 -88.18 -20.52 28.30
N GLN A 946 -88.90 -21.35 27.50
CA GLN A 946 -89.87 -21.05 26.41
C GLN A 946 -89.80 -19.64 25.78
N GLU A 947 -89.87 -19.38 24.46
CA GLU A 947 -90.51 -19.95 23.24
C GLU A 947 -89.87 -19.11 22.08
N MET A 948 -89.62 -19.53 20.83
CA MET A 948 -90.50 -20.08 19.80
C MET A 948 -89.63 -20.41 18.56
N ASN A 949 -90.06 -21.42 17.80
CA ASN A 949 -89.57 -21.84 16.48
C ASN A 949 -89.19 -20.70 15.51
N GLU A 950 -88.14 -20.90 14.70
CA GLU A 950 -88.27 -21.00 13.24
C GLU A 950 -87.01 -21.55 12.53
N GLN A 951 -87.22 -22.67 11.82
CA GLN A 951 -86.57 -23.17 10.60
C GLN A 951 -85.03 -23.38 10.52
N ARG A 952 -84.66 -24.67 10.67
CA ARG A 952 -83.41 -25.28 10.19
C ARG A 952 -83.34 -25.32 8.67
N CYS A 953 -82.17 -25.04 8.09
CA CYS A 953 -81.79 -25.43 6.73
C CYS A 953 -80.51 -26.29 6.79
N TYR A 954 -80.61 -27.55 6.37
CA TYR A 954 -79.49 -28.47 6.15
C TYR A 954 -79.43 -28.70 4.63
N ASN A 955 -78.30 -28.41 3.98
CA ASN A 955 -78.14 -28.59 2.53
C ASN A 955 -77.01 -29.62 2.28
N PRO A 956 -77.27 -30.75 1.59
CA PRO A 956 -76.34 -31.89 1.52
C PRO A 956 -75.09 -31.68 0.62
N ASN A 957 -74.93 -30.51 -0.01
CA ASN A 957 -73.82 -30.19 -0.94
C ASN A 957 -72.84 -29.13 -0.39
N GLU A 958 -72.77 -28.95 0.94
CA GLU A 958 -71.88 -27.96 1.56
C GLU A 958 -70.59 -28.59 2.10
N THR A 959 -69.45 -28.02 1.74
CA THR A 959 -68.15 -28.31 2.37
C THR A 959 -67.62 -27.02 3.00
N ILE A 960 -67.31 -27.07 4.30
CA ILE A 960 -66.78 -25.92 5.06
C ILE A 960 -65.26 -26.05 5.12
N ASN A 961 -64.54 -25.04 4.63
CA ASN A 961 -63.10 -24.98 4.78
C ASN A 961 -62.76 -24.47 6.20
N GLY A 962 -62.42 -25.41 7.10
CA GLY A 962 -62.23 -25.17 8.53
C GLY A 962 -61.06 -24.25 8.92
N GLN A 963 -60.20 -23.84 7.97
CA GLN A 963 -59.09 -22.92 8.23
C GLN A 963 -59.38 -21.45 7.86
N ARG A 964 -60.36 -21.15 6.97
CA ARG A 964 -60.59 -19.79 6.44
C ARG A 964 -62.05 -19.27 6.53
N ASN A 965 -63.01 -20.07 6.99
CA ASN A 965 -64.44 -19.72 7.09
C ASN A 965 -65.11 -19.36 5.73
N TYR A 966 -64.65 -19.98 4.63
CA TYR A 966 -65.31 -19.94 3.32
C TYR A 966 -66.11 -21.23 3.11
N VAL A 967 -67.23 -21.12 2.41
CA VAL A 967 -68.11 -22.24 2.07
C VAL A 967 -68.02 -22.49 0.57
N THR A 968 -67.83 -23.75 0.18
CA THR A 968 -67.95 -24.16 -1.22
C THR A 968 -69.35 -24.70 -1.47
N ARG A 969 -70.02 -24.17 -2.50
CA ARG A 969 -71.31 -24.70 -3.00
C ARG A 969 -71.22 -25.01 -4.48
N THR A 970 -71.95 -26.04 -4.91
CA THR A 970 -72.01 -26.47 -6.30
C THR A 970 -73.43 -26.51 -6.81
N ILE A 971 -73.62 -26.21 -8.09
CA ILE A 971 -74.88 -26.42 -8.80
C ILE A 971 -74.60 -26.94 -10.21
N ASP A 972 -75.44 -27.88 -10.64
CA ASP A 972 -75.38 -28.47 -11.97
C ASP A 972 -76.14 -27.56 -12.94
N PHE A 973 -75.55 -27.29 -14.10
CA PHE A 973 -76.12 -26.42 -15.12
C PHE A 973 -76.01 -27.06 -16.50
N PHE A 974 -77.14 -27.09 -17.22
CA PHE A 974 -77.24 -27.65 -18.57
C PHE A 974 -77.73 -26.53 -19.51
N PRO A 975 -76.84 -25.88 -20.28
CA PRO A 975 -77.21 -24.74 -21.10
C PRO A 975 -78.08 -25.13 -22.30
N ASP A 976 -79.15 -24.36 -22.55
CA ASP A 976 -79.97 -24.48 -23.76
C ASP A 976 -79.37 -23.69 -24.95
N THR A 977 -78.45 -22.76 -24.67
CA THR A 977 -77.72 -21.96 -25.67
C THR A 977 -76.21 -21.97 -25.45
N ASP A 978 -75.44 -21.65 -26.48
CA ASP A 978 -73.97 -21.61 -26.41
C ASP A 978 -73.42 -20.35 -25.70
N GLN A 979 -74.26 -19.36 -25.40
CA GLN A 979 -73.88 -18.15 -24.67
C GLN A 979 -74.47 -18.17 -23.26
N VAL A 980 -73.59 -18.09 -22.26
CA VAL A 980 -73.95 -18.14 -20.85
C VAL A 980 -73.31 -16.96 -20.14
N ARG A 981 -74.02 -16.39 -19.16
CA ARG A 981 -73.54 -15.29 -18.33
C ARG A 981 -73.48 -15.70 -16.87
N ILE A 982 -72.35 -15.44 -16.24
CA ILE A 982 -72.15 -15.52 -14.79
C ILE A 982 -72.30 -14.13 -14.20
N ASP A 983 -73.14 -13.97 -13.18
CA ASP A 983 -73.32 -12.72 -12.44
C ASP A 983 -73.08 -12.97 -10.94
N ILE A 984 -72.19 -12.19 -10.35
CA ILE A 984 -71.84 -12.19 -8.93
C ILE A 984 -72.37 -10.89 -8.32
N GLY A 985 -73.17 -11.02 -7.28
CA GLY A 985 -73.77 -9.89 -6.60
C GLY A 985 -74.13 -10.19 -5.15
N GLU A 986 -74.70 -9.19 -4.49
CA GLU A 986 -75.06 -9.27 -3.10
C GLU A 986 -76.31 -8.40 -2.83
N THR A 987 -77.12 -8.74 -1.83
CA THR A 987 -78.38 -8.00 -1.56
C THR A 987 -78.24 -6.90 -0.50
N GLU A 988 -77.36 -7.07 0.47
CA GLU A 988 -77.04 -6.15 1.56
C GLU A 988 -75.81 -6.66 2.32
N GLY A 989 -74.81 -5.82 2.63
CA GLY A 989 -73.59 -6.20 3.37
C GLY A 989 -72.40 -6.49 2.45
N ILE A 990 -71.42 -7.29 2.90
CA ILE A 990 -70.20 -7.58 2.14
C ILE A 990 -70.18 -9.04 1.69
N PHE A 991 -69.95 -9.31 0.41
CA PHE A 991 -69.76 -10.65 -0.11
C PHE A 991 -68.34 -10.84 -0.65
N LYS A 992 -67.65 -11.88 -0.16
CA LYS A 992 -66.27 -12.20 -0.50
C LYS A 992 -66.22 -13.52 -1.26
N VAL A 993 -65.65 -13.54 -2.46
CA VAL A 993 -65.56 -14.74 -3.31
C VAL A 993 -64.09 -15.08 -3.52
N GLU A 994 -63.69 -16.27 -3.09
CA GLU A 994 -62.33 -16.80 -3.24
C GLU A 994 -62.15 -17.47 -4.61
N SER A 995 -63.16 -18.22 -5.07
CA SER A 995 -63.12 -18.79 -6.42
C SER A 995 -64.51 -19.01 -7.03
N VAL A 996 -64.57 -18.92 -8.36
CA VAL A 996 -65.70 -19.30 -9.20
C VAL A 996 -65.18 -20.21 -10.32
N GLU A 997 -65.65 -21.45 -10.32
CA GLU A 997 -65.27 -22.47 -11.29
C GLU A 997 -66.47 -22.95 -12.07
N LEU A 998 -66.32 -23.08 -13.39
CA LEU A 998 -67.28 -23.75 -14.25
C LEU A 998 -66.59 -24.91 -14.96
N ILE A 999 -66.97 -26.14 -14.62
CA ILE A 999 -66.27 -27.36 -15.05
C ILE A 999 -67.22 -28.22 -15.86
N CYS A 1000 -66.79 -28.72 -17.03
CA CYS A 1000 -67.59 -29.65 -17.82
C CYS A 1000 -67.66 -31.03 -17.14
N MET A 1001 -68.86 -31.59 -17.00
CA MET A 1001 -69.11 -32.95 -16.55
C MET A 1001 -68.71 -33.94 -17.65
N LYS A 1002 -67.41 -34.23 -17.78
CA LYS A 1002 -66.97 -35.37 -18.58
C LYS A 1002 -66.96 -36.60 -17.68
N SER A 1003 -67.49 -37.73 -18.17
CA SER A 1003 -67.21 -39.03 -17.54
C SER A 1003 -65.69 -39.19 -17.49
N GLN A 1004 -65.14 -39.30 -16.27
CA GLN A 1004 -63.71 -39.52 -16.05
C GLN A 1004 -63.21 -40.73 -16.83
#